data_AF-A0A9D7XCU3-F1
#
_entry.id   AF-A0A9D7XCU3-F1
#
_cell.length_a   1.000
_cell.length_b   1.000
_cell.length_c   1.000
_cell.angle_alpha   90.00
_cell.angle_beta   90.00
_cell.angle_gamma   90.00
#
_symmetry.space_group_name_H-M   'P 1'
#
loop_
_entity.id
_entity.type
_entity.pdbx_description
1 polymer ?
#
loop_
_entity_poly.entity_id
_entity_poly.type
_entity_poly.pdbx_seq_one_letter_code
_entity_poly.pdbx_strand_id
1 'polypeptide(L)'
;MSMRMYRVLTPFLALFLLWSSTLSAQEPPTTGGEVRVPLAQYQELIDQSRAADKVRPAPARYAYSRMSVQVEARDQDGRVSATVTIQGSLQTFEDAWVLVPLLPAGFAISRAEIDGTPIALVAAPDGMAWASESAGEFDLVLVYQVDASRRESGYVLPIGLPPGASADLNASLPGSGLDATVIPSVSLAINESGANTTLSAALPATTAVQIAWRTPSKEGHALSRARYRGELRGEAVAWTATLGVELYTGEVVLLPLLPTSVTLSDVSVDGKQATVHVENGHFAAMLKGRGVHEIVLGFEVPVQRNQGPPQVNLQVPEVPVSRFELTLPGNKELSVLPAASVNATRSDGKTVATVNAPMTGQISFTWTEAVPEDVEALVRANASIYHIAHAEEGVLHVRAMIVYEITRGETNVLELLVPDGVQVNRITAPSGGVSDWRVTESVPGKPRTVSVFLDRNVKGEFLFDVYYERLLGAGPKAAEAVAVPLLAAAKVHRQRGMIALLSGPELALNPAQEDRVSKVGENQLPAFVRDAVTMTVAHTYKYIDADPQLTVSAVAPERKSGKFDAQVDSLISIGEVTLRGSATLEVNVKSGTLMALELDLPANLNVLSLTGPSLRNFEVKPEGSGQRIAVAFTQEMEGQFRLEISYERILADNVAEVVVPVVAVVGAEVEHGRIAVEALTAVEVQASTVQQLSTVDVNELPQQLVLKTTNPILLAYKYVHVDPPFQLGLKVTRHKEIDVQSAAIENAHYRTLFTSDGLAVTKVEYTVRNTRKQFLKVALPADSEVWSVFVAGSAEKPALAGDGGDTEAGAEAAGATDVLIKMINSSDGFPVEMVYATRLDAVGSIGSIGSHLPRPDMVVTHTRWDVFLPAGLRYGEPETNMEVISAGDEVAREAIAASVGGTDAQMVQPLRIAVPAVGVHYAFEKLYANQSDEDASFSIGYGGNLPTIAFTLLLLAALGYGLWRWYRGREAAARTPRESGDDE
;
A
#
# COMPACT_ATOMS: atom_id res chain seq x y z
N MET A 1 32.90 64.20 14.59
CA MET A 1 33.72 64.45 13.38
C MET A 1 32.84 64.13 12.18
N SER A 2 32.23 65.02 11.39
CA SER A 2 32.11 66.49 11.22
C SER A 2 30.76 66.68 10.47
N MET A 3 29.68 67.24 11.02
CA MET A 3 29.27 68.65 11.16
C MET A 3 29.05 69.46 9.85
N ARG A 4 27.91 70.20 9.83
CA ARG A 4 27.45 71.34 8.97
C ARG A 4 26.50 70.95 7.82
N MET A 5 25.22 71.31 7.73
CA MET A 5 24.39 72.47 8.15
C MET A 5 24.87 73.80 7.55
N TYR A 6 24.02 74.44 6.71
CA TYR A 6 23.72 75.89 6.55
C TYR A 6 22.80 76.05 5.29
N ARG A 7 21.54 76.53 5.39
CA ARG A 7 21.08 77.95 5.35
C ARG A 7 21.42 78.65 4.01
N VAL A 8 20.64 79.52 3.36
CA VAL A 8 19.28 80.08 3.47
C VAL A 8 19.18 81.15 2.33
N LEU A 9 17.97 81.47 1.87
CA LEU A 9 17.53 82.71 1.15
C LEU A 9 17.76 82.90 -0.38
N THR A 10 16.62 82.85 -1.09
CA THR A 10 16.02 83.73 -2.15
C THR A 10 16.49 85.20 -2.26
N PRO A 11 16.07 86.06 -3.26
CA PRO A 11 15.20 85.90 -4.46
C PRO A 11 15.60 86.74 -5.75
N PHE A 12 14.67 86.81 -6.73
CA PHE A 12 14.40 87.71 -7.90
C PHE A 12 14.61 87.09 -9.30
N LEU A 13 13.58 86.64 -10.04
CA LEU A 13 12.42 87.26 -10.75
C LEU A 13 12.75 87.82 -12.17
N ALA A 14 12.29 87.09 -13.21
CA ALA A 14 11.72 87.57 -14.50
C ALA A 14 11.27 86.33 -15.32
N LEU A 15 9.97 86.01 -15.43
CA LEU A 15 9.08 86.16 -16.62
C LEU A 15 9.76 85.78 -17.97
N PHE A 16 9.28 84.85 -18.82
CA PHE A 16 7.89 84.57 -19.23
C PHE A 16 7.81 83.31 -20.17
N LEU A 17 6.64 82.64 -20.21
CA LEU A 17 6.03 81.82 -21.31
C LEU A 17 6.63 80.40 -21.57
N LEU A 18 5.91 79.25 -21.58
CA LEU A 18 4.49 78.92 -21.87
C LEU A 18 4.04 77.58 -21.19
N TRP A 19 2.98 77.68 -20.37
CA TRP A 19 1.73 76.86 -20.29
C TRP A 19 1.85 75.32 -20.17
N SER A 20 1.77 74.60 -19.03
CA SER A 20 0.91 74.57 -17.81
C SER A 20 -0.56 74.19 -18.10
N SER A 21 -1.24 73.25 -17.41
CA SER A 21 -1.21 72.98 -15.97
C SER A 21 -1.92 71.67 -15.59
N THR A 22 -1.36 71.02 -14.56
CA THR A 22 -1.99 70.06 -13.65
C THR A 22 -3.19 70.69 -12.93
N LEU A 23 -4.32 69.98 -12.84
CA LEU A 23 -5.45 70.40 -12.01
C LEU A 23 -5.41 69.68 -10.66
N SER A 24 -5.21 70.48 -9.61
CA SER A 24 -5.59 70.14 -8.25
C SER A 24 -7.10 70.05 -8.15
N ALA A 25 -7.59 69.07 -7.38
CA ALA A 25 -9.01 68.91 -7.10
C ALA A 25 -9.57 70.17 -6.43
N GLN A 26 -10.56 70.75 -7.10
CA GLN A 26 -11.33 71.91 -6.68
C GLN A 26 -12.69 71.38 -6.20
N GLU A 27 -13.13 71.81 -5.01
CA GLU A 27 -14.50 71.57 -4.53
C GLU A 27 -15.53 72.02 -5.60
N PRO A 28 -16.55 71.22 -5.90
CA PRO A 28 -17.60 71.63 -6.82
C PRO A 28 -18.52 72.67 -6.15
N PRO A 29 -19.04 73.64 -6.92
CA PRO A 29 -19.87 74.72 -6.41
C PRO A 29 -21.28 74.20 -6.07
N THR A 30 -21.80 74.59 -4.91
CA THR A 30 -23.23 74.54 -4.62
C THR A 30 -23.94 75.64 -5.43
N THR A 31 -24.31 75.34 -6.68
CA THR A 31 -25.41 76.05 -7.32
C THR A 31 -26.70 75.33 -6.95
N GLY A 32 -27.39 75.85 -5.93
CA GLY A 32 -28.74 75.44 -5.59
C GLY A 32 -29.67 75.70 -6.78
N GLY A 33 -30.03 74.63 -7.49
CA GLY A 33 -31.12 74.63 -8.45
C GLY A 33 -32.42 74.33 -7.72
N GLU A 34 -33.32 75.32 -7.66
CA GLU A 34 -34.68 75.11 -7.18
C GLU A 34 -35.45 74.31 -8.24
N VAL A 35 -35.79 73.05 -7.94
CA VAL A 35 -36.64 72.22 -8.80
C VAL A 35 -38.10 72.51 -8.45
N ARG A 36 -38.81 73.24 -9.32
CA ARG A 36 -40.24 73.52 -9.17
C ARG A 36 -41.05 72.48 -9.94
N VAL A 37 -41.75 71.62 -9.20
CA VAL A 37 -42.68 70.63 -9.76
C VAL A 37 -44.10 71.21 -9.71
N PRO A 38 -44.88 71.16 -10.80
CA PRO A 38 -46.30 71.53 -10.78
C PRO A 38 -47.06 70.74 -9.71
N LEU A 39 -47.92 71.41 -8.94
CA LEU A 39 -48.65 70.80 -7.83
C LEU A 39 -49.41 69.51 -8.24
N ALA A 40 -49.97 69.48 -9.44
CA ALA A 40 -50.65 68.30 -9.98
C ALA A 40 -49.70 67.10 -10.14
N GLN A 41 -48.46 67.35 -10.58
CA GLN A 41 -47.45 66.32 -10.78
C GLN A 41 -46.84 65.87 -9.44
N TYR A 42 -46.75 66.77 -8.47
CA TYR A 42 -46.40 66.43 -7.09
C TYR A 42 -47.50 65.57 -6.41
N GLN A 43 -48.76 65.92 -6.62
CA GLN A 43 -49.90 65.15 -6.10
C GLN A 43 -49.97 63.77 -6.74
N GLU A 44 -49.74 63.67 -8.05
CA GLU A 44 -49.69 62.39 -8.76
C GLU A 44 -48.54 61.50 -8.25
N LEU A 45 -47.35 62.07 -8.00
CA LEU A 45 -46.22 61.36 -7.39
C LEU A 45 -46.52 60.92 -5.94
N ILE A 46 -47.20 61.76 -5.15
CA ILE A 46 -47.65 61.42 -3.79
C ILE A 46 -48.70 60.30 -3.84
N ASP A 47 -49.67 60.36 -4.75
CA ASP A 47 -50.74 59.37 -4.85
C ASP A 47 -50.21 58.03 -5.39
N GLN A 48 -49.25 58.05 -6.33
CA GLN A 48 -48.52 56.86 -6.76
C GLN A 48 -47.68 56.25 -5.61
N SER A 49 -47.09 57.09 -4.75
CA SER A 49 -46.36 56.59 -3.57
C SER A 49 -47.29 55.99 -2.50
N ARG A 50 -48.50 56.55 -2.34
CA ARG A 50 -49.49 56.07 -1.35
C ARG A 50 -50.24 54.83 -1.82
N ALA A 51 -50.40 54.63 -3.12
CA ALA A 51 -50.97 53.41 -3.69
C ALA A 51 -50.06 52.19 -3.50
N ALA A 52 -48.73 52.39 -3.40
CA ALA A 52 -47.76 51.33 -3.14
C ALA A 52 -47.77 50.81 -1.68
N ASP A 53 -48.36 51.54 -0.75
CA ASP A 53 -48.29 51.27 0.70
C ASP A 53 -49.40 50.35 1.25
N LYS A 54 -50.24 49.75 0.39
CA LYS A 54 -51.43 48.99 0.83
C LYS A 54 -51.29 47.47 0.96
N VAL A 55 -50.11 46.89 0.78
CA VAL A 55 -49.84 45.51 1.21
C VAL A 55 -48.51 45.51 1.95
N ARG A 56 -48.55 45.67 3.27
CA ARG A 56 -47.41 45.28 4.10
C ARG A 56 -47.43 43.75 4.14
N PRO A 57 -46.44 43.05 3.55
CA PRO A 57 -46.38 41.59 3.63
C PRO A 57 -46.33 41.17 5.11
N ALA A 58 -46.91 40.02 5.43
CA ALA A 58 -46.88 39.53 6.79
C ALA A 58 -45.40 39.36 7.21
N PRO A 59 -45.02 39.74 8.46
CA PRO A 59 -43.63 39.63 8.91
C PRO A 59 -43.10 38.18 8.90
N ALA A 60 -44.00 37.19 8.81
CA ALA A 60 -43.68 35.78 8.55
C ALA A 60 -44.68 35.22 7.51
N ARG A 61 -44.20 34.31 6.65
CA ARG A 61 -45.03 33.67 5.61
C ARG A 61 -45.83 32.46 6.11
N TYR A 62 -45.37 31.86 7.21
CA TYR A 62 -46.02 30.75 7.89
C TYR A 62 -45.75 30.81 9.40
N ALA A 63 -46.55 30.08 10.18
CA ALA A 63 -46.34 29.88 11.61
C ALA A 63 -46.80 28.48 12.04
N TYR A 64 -46.09 27.89 13.00
CA TYR A 64 -46.48 26.64 13.64
C TYR A 64 -47.14 26.92 14.97
N SER A 65 -48.25 26.23 15.25
CA SER A 65 -48.79 26.16 16.60
C SER A 65 -47.93 25.22 17.47
N ARG A 66 -48.35 25.03 18.72
CA ARG A 66 -47.68 24.10 19.63
C ARG A 66 -47.82 22.68 19.10
N MET A 67 -46.69 22.00 18.90
CA MET A 67 -46.66 20.65 18.33
C MET A 67 -46.76 19.58 19.42
N SER A 68 -47.46 18.50 19.14
CA SER A 68 -47.47 17.27 19.94
C SER A 68 -46.51 16.26 19.31
N VAL A 69 -45.56 15.75 20.09
CA VAL A 69 -44.52 14.82 19.64
C VAL A 69 -44.64 13.52 20.43
N GLN A 70 -45.06 12.46 19.76
CA GLN A 70 -45.13 11.12 20.33
C GLN A 70 -43.95 10.28 19.84
N VAL A 71 -43.22 9.66 20.76
CA VAL A 71 -42.05 8.81 20.46
C VAL A 71 -42.29 7.43 21.03
N GLU A 72 -42.27 6.42 20.18
CA GLU A 72 -42.33 5.01 20.59
C GLU A 72 -41.04 4.30 20.22
N ALA A 73 -40.15 4.13 21.19
CA ALA A 73 -38.92 3.36 21.02
C ALA A 73 -39.16 1.88 21.34
N ARG A 74 -38.66 1.00 20.47
CA ARG A 74 -38.73 -0.46 20.61
C ARG A 74 -37.35 -1.06 20.41
N ASP A 75 -37.00 -2.03 21.24
CA ASP A 75 -35.81 -2.84 21.05
C ASP A 75 -36.16 -4.05 20.17
N GLN A 76 -35.48 -4.19 19.04
CA GLN A 76 -35.56 -5.35 18.15
C GLN A 76 -34.14 -5.87 17.92
N ASP A 77 -33.83 -7.05 18.47
CA ASP A 77 -32.54 -7.72 18.33
C ASP A 77 -31.32 -6.86 18.70
N GLY A 78 -31.44 -6.03 19.74
CA GLY A 78 -30.36 -5.17 20.25
C GLY A 78 -30.21 -3.84 19.50
N ARG A 79 -31.06 -3.58 18.51
CA ARG A 79 -31.22 -2.28 17.86
C ARG A 79 -32.47 -1.60 18.40
N VAL A 80 -32.29 -0.44 19.02
CA VAL A 80 -33.42 0.36 19.47
C VAL A 80 -33.80 1.35 18.37
N SER A 81 -34.99 1.18 17.80
CA SER A 81 -35.57 2.07 16.81
C SER A 81 -36.81 2.75 17.38
N ALA A 82 -37.04 4.01 17.01
CA ALA A 82 -38.17 4.78 17.47
C ALA A 82 -39.02 5.26 16.30
N THR A 83 -40.33 5.11 16.44
CA THR A 83 -41.31 5.80 15.59
C THR A 83 -41.62 7.14 16.24
N VAL A 84 -41.45 8.22 15.48
CA VAL A 84 -41.78 9.58 15.90
C VAL A 84 -42.99 10.05 15.11
N THR A 85 -44.02 10.48 15.83
CA THR A 85 -45.24 11.08 15.27
C THR A 85 -45.34 12.52 15.77
N ILE A 86 -45.39 13.47 14.84
CA ILE A 86 -45.56 14.90 15.13
C ILE A 86 -46.92 15.32 14.61
N GLN A 87 -47.69 16.01 15.45
CA GLN A 87 -49.02 16.52 15.12
C GLN A 87 -49.19 17.95 15.61
N GLY A 88 -49.79 18.80 14.80
CA GLY A 88 -50.16 20.15 15.21
C GLY A 88 -50.66 20.98 14.04
N SER A 89 -51.00 22.23 14.31
CA SER A 89 -51.56 23.12 13.29
C SER A 89 -50.47 24.04 12.73
N LEU A 90 -50.56 24.31 11.44
CA LEU A 90 -49.69 25.17 10.68
C LEU A 90 -50.56 26.23 10.01
N GLN A 91 -50.13 27.48 10.03
CA GLN A 91 -50.79 28.57 9.33
C GLN A 91 -49.89 29.14 8.23
N THR A 92 -50.43 29.35 7.04
CA THR A 92 -49.82 30.18 5.99
C THR A 92 -50.61 31.49 5.86
N PHE A 93 -49.92 32.60 5.62
CA PHE A 93 -50.51 33.93 5.71
C PHE A 93 -50.79 34.61 4.36
N GLU A 94 -50.31 34.04 3.26
CA GLU A 94 -50.37 34.65 1.94
C GLU A 94 -50.87 33.65 0.89
N ASP A 95 -51.74 34.10 -0.02
CA ASP A 95 -52.18 33.34 -1.20
C ASP A 95 -51.10 33.36 -2.29
N ALA A 96 -49.94 32.80 -1.95
CA ALA A 96 -48.76 32.69 -2.81
C ALA A 96 -48.00 31.40 -2.47
N TRP A 97 -47.10 30.98 -3.36
CA TRP A 97 -46.23 29.83 -3.10
C TRP A 97 -45.34 30.08 -1.88
N VAL A 98 -45.65 29.39 -0.79
CA VAL A 98 -44.89 29.37 0.47
C VAL A 98 -44.32 27.97 0.66
N LEU A 99 -43.00 27.91 0.84
CA LEU A 99 -42.29 26.69 1.18
C LEU A 99 -42.17 26.60 2.71
N VAL A 100 -42.88 25.65 3.30
CA VAL A 100 -43.06 25.45 4.73
C VAL A 100 -42.14 24.34 5.22
N PRO A 101 -41.10 24.61 6.03
CA PRO A 101 -40.08 23.64 6.41
C PRO A 101 -40.57 22.66 7.48
N LEU A 102 -40.70 21.38 7.15
CA LEU A 102 -41.31 20.37 8.01
C LEU A 102 -40.33 19.67 8.94
N LEU A 103 -39.18 19.20 8.43
CA LEU A 103 -38.17 18.51 9.25
C LEU A 103 -36.76 18.80 8.75
N PRO A 104 -35.74 18.87 9.65
CA PRO A 104 -34.34 18.99 9.25
C PRO A 104 -33.87 17.84 8.36
N ALA A 105 -32.76 18.05 7.65
CA ALA A 105 -32.10 16.99 6.89
C ALA A 105 -31.68 15.81 7.80
N GLY A 106 -31.73 14.59 7.26
CA GLY A 106 -31.30 13.36 7.96
C GLY A 106 -32.41 12.52 8.58
N PHE A 107 -33.68 12.96 8.52
CA PHE A 107 -34.84 12.18 8.98
C PHE A 107 -35.64 11.64 7.78
N ALA A 108 -35.82 10.32 7.73
CA ALA A 108 -36.57 9.66 6.66
C ALA A 108 -38.08 9.65 6.97
N ILE A 109 -38.81 10.59 6.37
CA ILE A 109 -40.26 10.73 6.58
C ILE A 109 -40.99 9.57 5.89
N SER A 110 -41.74 8.79 6.67
CA SER A 110 -42.55 7.68 6.18
C SER A 110 -43.98 8.11 5.84
N ARG A 111 -44.47 9.18 6.47
CA ARG A 111 -45.79 9.77 6.21
C ARG A 111 -45.76 11.28 6.46
N ALA A 112 -46.29 12.04 5.53
CA ALA A 112 -46.58 13.46 5.70
C ALA A 112 -47.97 13.76 5.16
N GLU A 113 -48.84 14.30 6.00
CA GLU A 113 -50.22 14.64 5.66
C GLU A 113 -50.54 16.07 6.08
N ILE A 114 -51.32 16.75 5.24
CA ILE A 114 -51.96 18.03 5.55
C ILE A 114 -53.47 17.81 5.42
N ASP A 115 -54.24 18.16 6.45
CA ASP A 115 -55.70 17.98 6.52
C ASP A 115 -56.13 16.54 6.21
N GLY A 116 -55.33 15.56 6.66
CA GLY A 116 -55.53 14.13 6.42
C GLY A 116 -55.24 13.66 5.00
N THR A 117 -54.69 14.53 4.14
CA THR A 117 -54.32 14.20 2.75
C THR A 117 -52.80 14.08 2.63
N PRO A 118 -52.26 12.98 2.05
CA PRO A 118 -50.83 12.86 1.81
C PRO A 118 -50.29 13.99 0.92
N ILE A 119 -49.18 14.59 1.32
CA ILE A 119 -48.55 15.69 0.59
C ILE A 119 -47.22 15.29 -0.06
N ALA A 120 -46.90 15.95 -1.17
CA ALA A 120 -45.57 15.87 -1.76
C ALA A 120 -44.60 16.75 -0.96
N LEU A 121 -43.42 16.20 -0.70
CA LEU A 121 -42.35 16.88 0.02
C LEU A 121 -41.30 17.42 -0.96
N VAL A 122 -40.83 18.63 -0.70
CA VAL A 122 -39.79 19.32 -1.45
C VAL A 122 -38.51 19.31 -0.61
N ALA A 123 -37.38 18.94 -1.22
CA ALA A 123 -36.08 19.08 -0.58
C ALA A 123 -35.66 20.56 -0.60
N ALA A 124 -35.32 21.11 0.56
CA ALA A 124 -34.85 22.47 0.76
C ALA A 124 -33.51 22.48 1.50
N PRO A 125 -32.74 23.59 1.48
CA PRO A 125 -31.44 23.67 2.16
C PRO A 125 -31.47 23.29 3.65
N ASP A 126 -32.60 23.56 4.33
CA ASP A 126 -32.79 23.30 5.76
C ASP A 126 -33.50 21.97 6.06
N GLY A 127 -33.81 21.15 5.05
CA GLY A 127 -34.46 19.85 5.21
C GLY A 127 -35.66 19.60 4.28
N MET A 128 -36.64 18.82 4.73
CA MET A 128 -37.85 18.51 3.96
C MET A 128 -38.92 19.57 4.23
N ALA A 129 -39.57 20.05 3.17
CA ALA A 129 -40.59 21.10 3.24
C ALA A 129 -41.85 20.73 2.45
N TRP A 130 -42.94 21.45 2.71
CA TRP A 130 -44.19 21.39 1.96
C TRP A 130 -44.39 22.71 1.19
N ALA A 131 -44.76 22.64 -0.08
CA ALA A 131 -45.12 23.82 -0.86
C ALA A 131 -46.65 24.02 -0.82
N SER A 132 -47.09 25.15 -0.26
CA SER A 132 -48.49 25.58 -0.25
C SER A 132 -48.66 26.84 -1.10
N GLU A 133 -49.78 26.96 -1.82
CA GLU A 133 -50.10 28.14 -2.63
C GLU A 133 -51.23 29.00 -2.06
N SER A 134 -51.86 28.55 -0.98
CA SER A 134 -53.02 29.19 -0.35
C SER A 134 -52.71 29.64 1.07
N ALA A 135 -53.28 30.77 1.47
CA ALA A 135 -53.37 31.17 2.87
C ALA A 135 -54.42 30.29 3.59
N GLY A 136 -54.11 29.85 4.81
CA GLY A 136 -55.02 29.00 5.56
C GLY A 136 -54.39 28.41 6.83
N GLU A 137 -55.23 27.80 7.65
CA GLU A 137 -54.81 26.94 8.76
C GLU A 137 -54.95 25.49 8.31
N PHE A 138 -53.93 24.69 8.61
CA PHE A 138 -53.72 23.34 8.12
C PHE A 138 -53.33 22.42 9.26
N ASP A 139 -53.88 21.21 9.31
CA ASP A 139 -53.50 20.18 10.27
C ASP A 139 -52.34 19.34 9.71
N LEU A 140 -51.18 19.42 10.36
CA LEU A 140 -49.97 18.71 9.99
C LEU A 140 -49.83 17.40 10.77
N VAL A 141 -49.59 16.31 10.04
CA VAL A 141 -49.16 15.02 10.62
C VAL A 141 -47.88 14.55 9.93
N LEU A 142 -46.83 14.31 10.71
CA LEU A 142 -45.58 13.72 10.25
C LEU A 142 -45.30 12.43 11.01
N VAL A 143 -44.92 11.38 10.30
CA VAL A 143 -44.43 10.14 10.88
C VAL A 143 -43.09 9.81 10.24
N TYR A 144 -42.09 9.50 11.08
CA TYR A 144 -40.79 9.04 10.63
C TYR A 144 -40.19 8.05 11.63
N GLN A 145 -39.12 7.37 11.21
CA GLN A 145 -38.37 6.46 12.08
C GLN A 145 -36.94 6.95 12.25
N VAL A 146 -36.41 6.75 13.46
CA VAL A 146 -35.03 7.09 13.81
C VAL A 146 -34.45 6.04 14.76
N ASP A 147 -33.19 5.69 14.56
CA ASP A 147 -32.48 4.74 15.41
C ASP A 147 -31.78 5.44 16.57
N ALA A 148 -31.84 4.81 17.75
CA ALA A 148 -31.01 5.22 18.87
C ALA A 148 -29.58 4.71 18.66
N SER A 149 -28.62 5.61 18.79
CA SER A 149 -27.21 5.25 18.83
C SER A 149 -26.87 4.60 20.18
N ARG A 150 -26.31 3.39 20.14
CA ARG A 150 -25.80 2.71 21.34
C ARG A 150 -24.47 3.35 21.76
N ARG A 151 -24.33 3.65 23.04
CA ARG A 151 -23.10 4.09 23.72
C ARG A 151 -22.70 3.03 24.75
N GLU A 152 -21.48 3.10 25.28
CA GLU A 152 -20.97 2.11 26.25
C GLU A 152 -21.91 1.98 27.46
N SER A 153 -22.44 3.11 27.93
CA SER A 153 -23.26 3.20 29.12
C SER A 153 -24.77 3.37 28.86
N GLY A 154 -25.26 3.33 27.60
CA GLY A 154 -26.71 3.47 27.31
C GLY A 154 -27.04 3.81 25.86
N TYR A 155 -28.09 4.60 25.62
CA TYR A 155 -28.60 4.95 24.29
C TYR A 155 -28.84 6.45 24.15
N VAL A 156 -28.65 6.96 22.94
CA VAL A 156 -28.95 8.35 22.57
C VAL A 156 -29.79 8.36 21.29
N LEU A 157 -30.98 8.96 21.36
CA LEU A 157 -31.95 9.06 20.27
C LEU A 157 -32.14 10.52 19.85
N PRO A 158 -31.68 10.91 18.65
CA PRO A 158 -31.97 12.23 18.08
C PRO A 158 -33.38 12.28 17.48
N ILE A 159 -34.05 13.41 17.61
CA ILE A 159 -35.42 13.68 17.13
C ILE A 159 -35.40 15.03 16.42
N GLY A 160 -35.85 15.07 15.17
CA GLY A 160 -36.05 16.30 14.41
C GLY A 160 -37.46 16.86 14.62
N LEU A 161 -37.60 18.18 14.63
CA LEU A 161 -38.87 18.88 14.78
C LEU A 161 -39.00 20.00 13.73
N PRO A 162 -40.23 20.35 13.30
CA PRO A 162 -40.47 21.60 12.58
C PRO A 162 -39.98 22.82 13.40
N PRO A 163 -39.59 23.94 12.76
CA PRO A 163 -39.13 25.15 13.46
C PRO A 163 -40.29 25.92 14.11
N GLY A 164 -40.96 25.29 15.09
CA GLY A 164 -42.10 25.82 15.82
C GLY A 164 -41.76 26.48 17.16
N ALA A 165 -42.74 27.21 17.72
CA ALA A 165 -42.56 28.00 18.94
C ALA A 165 -42.38 27.17 20.22
N SER A 166 -42.99 25.97 20.28
CA SER A 166 -42.83 25.00 21.39
C SER A 166 -43.45 23.65 21.01
N ALA A 167 -43.05 22.58 21.71
CA ALA A 167 -43.65 21.27 21.54
C ALA A 167 -43.83 20.53 22.89
N ASP A 168 -44.85 19.69 22.99
CA ASP A 168 -45.00 18.75 24.10
C ASP A 168 -44.57 17.36 23.62
N LEU A 169 -43.61 16.75 24.31
CA LEU A 169 -43.04 15.45 23.98
C LEU A 169 -43.52 14.40 24.96
N ASN A 170 -44.04 13.30 24.44
CA ASN A 170 -44.33 12.08 25.18
C ASN A 170 -43.56 10.93 24.53
N ALA A 171 -42.66 10.30 25.29
CA ALA A 171 -41.86 9.18 24.82
C ALA A 171 -42.10 7.92 25.65
N SER A 172 -42.10 6.76 24.99
CA SER A 172 -42.05 5.44 25.63
C SER A 172 -40.73 4.77 25.27
N LEU A 173 -39.88 4.53 26.26
CA LEU A 173 -38.59 3.85 26.12
C LEU A 173 -38.67 2.39 26.56
N PRO A 174 -37.95 1.46 25.91
CA PRO A 174 -37.93 0.06 26.29
C PRO A 174 -37.10 -0.16 27.57
N GLY A 175 -37.70 -0.78 28.59
CA GLY A 175 -37.08 -1.04 29.90
C GLY A 175 -37.71 -0.21 31.04
N SER A 176 -37.64 -0.72 32.26
CA SER A 176 -38.05 -0.03 33.50
C SER A 176 -36.83 0.47 34.29
N GLY A 177 -37.03 1.47 35.15
CA GLY A 177 -35.97 2.03 35.99
C GLY A 177 -34.86 2.76 35.24
N LEU A 178 -35.14 3.29 34.04
CA LEU A 178 -34.13 3.97 33.23
C LEU A 178 -33.85 5.38 33.78
N ASP A 179 -32.56 5.73 33.85
CA ASP A 179 -32.11 7.11 34.05
C ASP A 179 -32.12 7.79 32.68
N ALA A 180 -33.09 8.69 32.45
CA ALA A 180 -33.36 9.28 31.15
C ALA A 180 -33.39 10.82 31.19
N THR A 181 -33.06 11.44 30.07
CA THR A 181 -33.01 12.89 29.91
C THR A 181 -33.52 13.29 28.53
N VAL A 182 -34.08 14.50 28.43
CA VAL A 182 -34.58 15.11 27.18
C VAL A 182 -33.96 16.49 27.03
N ILE A 183 -33.33 16.77 25.89
CA ILE A 183 -32.56 18.00 25.65
C ILE A 183 -32.92 18.61 24.29
N PRO A 184 -33.24 19.91 24.21
CA PRO A 184 -33.57 20.78 25.33
C PRO A 184 -34.94 20.40 25.92
N SER A 185 -35.13 20.57 27.22
CA SER A 185 -36.45 20.52 27.86
C SER A 185 -36.58 21.60 28.93
N VAL A 186 -37.78 22.15 29.07
CA VAL A 186 -38.17 23.10 30.12
C VAL A 186 -38.64 22.34 31.36
N SER A 187 -39.30 21.22 31.16
CA SER A 187 -39.71 20.28 32.21
C SER A 187 -39.55 18.86 31.71
N LEU A 188 -39.25 17.93 32.62
CA LEU A 188 -39.19 16.50 32.35
C LEU A 188 -39.83 15.75 33.53
N ALA A 189 -40.78 14.88 33.23
CA ALA A 189 -41.34 13.90 34.15
C ALA A 189 -41.04 12.50 33.61
N ILE A 190 -40.55 11.63 34.48
CA ILE A 190 -40.20 10.24 34.17
C ILE A 190 -41.09 9.35 35.02
N ASN A 191 -41.82 8.44 34.39
CA ASN A 191 -42.70 7.49 35.07
C ASN A 191 -42.44 6.07 34.55
N GLU A 192 -42.77 5.08 35.36
CA GLU A 192 -42.72 3.69 34.95
C GLU A 192 -44.12 3.21 34.54
N SER A 193 -44.21 2.52 33.40
CA SER A 193 -45.45 1.93 32.90
C SER A 193 -45.19 0.52 32.41
N GLY A 194 -45.31 -0.46 33.32
CA GLY A 194 -45.06 -1.87 33.03
C GLY A 194 -43.58 -2.14 32.70
N ALA A 195 -43.30 -2.63 31.49
CA ALA A 195 -41.95 -2.91 31.01
C ALA A 195 -41.27 -1.70 30.32
N ASN A 196 -41.94 -0.54 30.28
CA ASN A 196 -41.46 0.66 29.61
C ASN A 196 -41.31 1.82 30.59
N THR A 197 -40.40 2.73 30.26
CA THR A 197 -40.23 4.03 30.94
C THR A 197 -40.89 5.10 30.08
N THR A 198 -41.84 5.85 30.63
CA THR A 198 -42.51 6.95 29.92
C THR A 198 -41.93 8.29 30.34
N LEU A 199 -41.67 9.14 29.35
CA LEU A 199 -41.17 10.49 29.52
C LEU A 199 -42.22 11.47 29.05
N SER A 200 -42.49 12.52 29.83
CA SER A 200 -43.27 13.68 29.40
C SER A 200 -42.43 14.93 29.58
N ALA A 201 -42.18 15.66 28.49
CA ALA A 201 -41.33 16.84 28.49
C ALA A 201 -41.96 18.00 27.73
N ALA A 202 -41.82 19.22 28.26
CA ALA A 202 -42.14 20.43 27.53
C ALA A 202 -40.87 20.95 26.86
N LEU A 203 -40.92 21.16 25.55
CA LEU A 203 -39.78 21.56 24.73
C LEU A 203 -39.89 23.06 24.39
N PRO A 204 -38.78 23.81 24.50
CA PRO A 204 -38.75 25.19 24.01
C PRO A 204 -38.80 25.22 22.47
N ALA A 205 -38.82 26.41 21.86
CA ALA A 205 -38.61 26.55 20.43
C ALA A 205 -37.27 25.91 20.03
N THR A 206 -37.34 24.78 19.33
CA THR A 206 -36.18 24.00 18.89
C THR A 206 -36.55 23.19 17.66
N THR A 207 -35.58 22.96 16.79
CA THR A 207 -35.70 22.09 15.59
C THR A 207 -35.16 20.68 15.83
N ALA A 208 -34.51 20.45 16.97
CA ALA A 208 -33.96 19.16 17.34
C ALA A 208 -34.08 18.92 18.85
N VAL A 209 -34.31 17.66 19.20
CA VAL A 209 -34.34 17.14 20.57
C VAL A 209 -33.53 15.86 20.63
N GLN A 210 -32.87 15.62 21.76
CA GLN A 210 -32.21 14.35 22.04
C GLN A 210 -32.80 13.74 23.29
N ILE A 211 -33.10 12.45 23.23
CA ILE A 211 -33.41 11.64 24.41
C ILE A 211 -32.20 10.74 24.67
N ALA A 212 -31.60 10.83 25.84
CA ALA A 212 -30.56 9.90 26.26
C ALA A 212 -31.02 9.12 27.48
N TRP A 213 -30.75 7.82 27.52
CA TRP A 213 -31.09 7.00 28.68
C TRP A 213 -30.10 5.87 28.89
N ARG A 214 -30.03 5.40 30.13
CA ARG A 214 -29.23 4.24 30.52
C ARG A 214 -29.93 3.39 31.56
N THR A 215 -29.53 2.13 31.63
CA THR A 215 -29.78 1.32 32.81
C THR A 215 -28.83 1.77 33.92
N PRO A 216 -29.32 2.12 35.12
CA PRO A 216 -28.47 2.40 36.26
C PRO A 216 -27.49 1.23 36.50
N SER A 217 -26.20 1.53 36.69
CA SER A 217 -25.18 0.49 36.85
C SER A 217 -25.42 -0.30 38.15
N LYS A 218 -24.99 -1.57 38.19
CA LYS A 218 -24.94 -2.37 39.44
C LYS A 218 -23.80 -1.95 40.37
N GLU A 219 -23.06 -0.91 40.02
CA GLU A 219 -21.97 -0.37 40.83
C GLU A 219 -22.56 0.34 42.05
N GLY A 220 -21.80 0.43 43.14
CA GLY A 220 -22.27 1.07 44.37
C GLY A 220 -22.50 2.58 44.26
N HIS A 221 -22.44 3.16 43.06
CA HIS A 221 -22.55 4.58 42.79
C HIS A 221 -23.04 4.88 41.36
N ALA A 222 -23.60 6.09 41.15
CA ALA A 222 -23.88 6.63 39.82
C ALA A 222 -23.57 8.13 39.75
N LEU A 223 -22.99 8.57 38.63
CA LEU A 223 -22.81 9.99 38.34
C LEU A 223 -24.09 10.56 37.73
N SER A 224 -24.75 11.48 38.42
CA SER A 224 -26.06 12.02 38.05
C SER A 224 -25.99 13.31 37.24
N ARG A 225 -24.93 14.13 37.42
CA ARG A 225 -24.78 15.44 36.75
C ARG A 225 -23.31 15.81 36.62
N ALA A 226 -22.94 16.45 35.51
CA ALA A 226 -21.64 17.10 35.37
C ALA A 226 -21.80 18.51 34.79
N ARG A 227 -21.26 19.51 35.48
CA ARG A 227 -21.21 20.91 35.03
C ARG A 227 -19.78 21.39 34.99
N TYR A 228 -19.42 22.12 33.95
CA TYR A 228 -18.07 22.63 33.73
C TYR A 228 -18.14 24.12 33.41
N ARG A 229 -17.35 24.92 34.12
CA ARG A 229 -17.12 26.33 33.79
C ARG A 229 -15.67 26.52 33.40
N GLY A 230 -15.45 26.98 32.18
CA GLY A 230 -14.13 27.18 31.59
C GLY A 230 -13.86 28.65 31.32
N GLU A 231 -12.65 29.12 31.58
CA GLU A 231 -12.16 30.43 31.16
C GLU A 231 -10.79 30.27 30.50
N LEU A 232 -10.62 30.81 29.29
CA LEU A 232 -9.31 30.83 28.63
C LEU A 232 -8.35 31.77 29.37
N ARG A 233 -7.26 31.22 29.90
CA ARG A 233 -6.20 31.95 30.61
C ARG A 233 -4.84 31.65 29.96
N GLY A 234 -4.36 32.59 29.16
CA GLY A 234 -3.09 32.43 28.43
C GLY A 234 -3.17 31.28 27.41
N GLU A 235 -2.40 30.21 27.65
CA GLU A 235 -2.31 29.05 26.76
C GLU A 235 -3.08 27.82 27.27
N ALA A 236 -3.87 27.96 28.34
CA ALA A 236 -4.71 26.90 28.88
C ALA A 236 -6.13 27.40 29.16
N VAL A 237 -7.10 26.49 29.19
CA VAL A 237 -8.43 26.78 29.72
C VAL A 237 -8.49 26.27 31.15
N ALA A 238 -8.77 27.18 32.09
CA ALA A 238 -9.00 26.85 33.49
C ALA A 238 -10.45 26.45 33.68
N TRP A 239 -10.66 25.23 34.15
CA TRP A 239 -11.95 24.61 34.34
C TRP A 239 -12.28 24.45 35.82
N THR A 240 -13.54 24.69 36.16
CA THR A 240 -14.16 24.24 37.41
C THR A 240 -15.27 23.26 37.05
N ALA A 241 -15.13 21.99 37.48
CA ALA A 241 -16.16 20.98 37.32
C ALA A 241 -16.91 20.74 38.62
N THR A 242 -18.23 20.56 38.54
CA THR A 242 -19.10 20.11 39.63
C THR A 242 -19.78 18.83 39.19
N LEU A 243 -19.47 17.73 39.89
CA LEU A 243 -20.01 16.40 39.63
C LEU A 243 -20.95 16.01 40.77
N GLY A 244 -22.17 15.59 40.42
CA GLY A 244 -23.10 14.99 41.37
C GLY A 244 -22.98 13.47 41.33
N VAL A 245 -22.68 12.85 42.47
CA VAL A 245 -22.52 11.39 42.60
C VAL A 245 -23.56 10.87 43.58
N GLU A 246 -24.32 9.85 43.23
CA GLU A 246 -25.18 9.14 44.16
C GLU A 246 -24.52 7.83 44.59
N LEU A 247 -24.26 7.66 45.88
CA LEU A 247 -23.75 6.41 46.45
C LEU A 247 -24.91 5.53 46.93
N TYR A 248 -25.00 4.33 46.37
CA TYR A 248 -25.96 3.30 46.75
C TYR A 248 -25.46 2.38 47.85
N THR A 249 -24.15 2.40 48.17
CA THR A 249 -23.53 1.57 49.21
C THR A 249 -23.00 2.39 50.38
N GLY A 250 -22.88 1.76 51.55
CA GLY A 250 -22.27 2.38 52.74
C GLY A 250 -20.74 2.21 52.81
N GLU A 251 -20.16 1.55 51.81
CA GLU A 251 -18.72 1.30 51.71
C GLU A 251 -18.00 2.54 51.18
N VAL A 252 -16.67 2.57 51.34
CA VAL A 252 -15.85 3.62 50.74
C VAL A 252 -15.66 3.30 49.26
N VAL A 253 -16.05 4.23 48.39
CA VAL A 253 -15.89 4.10 46.94
C VAL A 253 -14.76 5.04 46.50
N LEU A 254 -13.79 4.51 45.78
CA LEU A 254 -12.76 5.32 45.14
C LEU A 254 -13.23 5.63 43.71
N LEU A 255 -13.55 6.90 43.44
CA LEU A 255 -14.13 7.33 42.18
C LEU A 255 -13.06 8.00 41.30
N PRO A 256 -12.75 7.47 40.10
CA PRO A 256 -11.90 8.16 39.13
C PRO A 256 -12.60 9.41 38.57
N LEU A 257 -11.86 10.51 38.43
CA LEU A 257 -12.38 11.84 38.12
C LEU A 257 -11.86 12.39 36.78
N LEU A 258 -10.55 12.55 36.66
CA LEU A 258 -9.88 13.16 35.49
C LEU A 258 -8.57 12.43 35.20
N PRO A 259 -8.12 12.37 33.94
CA PRO A 259 -6.82 11.78 33.61
C PRO A 259 -5.67 12.61 34.18
N THR A 260 -4.54 11.97 34.44
CA THR A 260 -3.31 12.63 34.92
C THR A 260 -2.64 13.55 33.89
N SER A 261 -3.19 13.66 32.68
CA SER A 261 -2.76 14.59 31.63
C SER A 261 -3.21 16.04 31.84
N VAL A 262 -4.15 16.29 32.76
CA VAL A 262 -4.56 17.65 33.13
C VAL A 262 -3.80 18.16 34.35
N THR A 263 -3.69 19.48 34.48
CA THR A 263 -3.11 20.07 35.70
C THR A 263 -4.22 20.26 36.73
N LEU A 264 -4.30 19.35 37.71
CA LEU A 264 -5.28 19.43 38.79
C LEU A 264 -4.85 20.47 39.84
N SER A 265 -5.74 21.40 40.17
CA SER A 265 -5.48 22.51 41.10
C SER A 265 -6.19 22.35 42.45
N ASP A 266 -7.42 21.83 42.47
CA ASP A 266 -8.17 21.60 43.71
C ASP A 266 -9.21 20.48 43.54
N VAL A 267 -9.51 19.79 44.65
CA VAL A 267 -10.55 18.76 44.74
C VAL A 267 -11.23 18.86 46.10
N SER A 268 -12.55 19.01 46.09
CA SER A 268 -13.37 18.93 47.29
C SER A 268 -14.55 17.98 47.11
N VAL A 269 -14.93 17.32 48.20
CA VAL A 269 -16.09 16.45 48.32
C VAL A 269 -16.98 17.02 49.43
N ASP A 270 -18.24 17.29 49.12
CA ASP A 270 -19.25 17.88 50.02
C ASP A 270 -18.74 19.16 50.71
N GLY A 271 -18.06 20.01 49.95
CA GLY A 271 -17.50 21.28 50.41
C GLY A 271 -16.26 21.17 51.29
N LYS A 272 -15.70 19.97 51.49
CA LYS A 272 -14.44 19.76 52.22
C LYS A 272 -13.33 19.32 51.27
N GLN A 273 -12.13 19.86 51.45
CA GLN A 273 -10.97 19.45 50.67
C GLN A 273 -10.74 17.94 50.81
N ALA A 274 -10.59 17.24 49.69
CA ALA A 274 -10.47 15.78 49.66
C ALA A 274 -9.06 15.36 49.28
N THR A 275 -8.61 14.22 49.83
CA THR A 275 -7.35 13.60 49.43
C THR A 275 -7.49 13.01 48.03
N VAL A 276 -6.60 13.42 47.12
CA VAL A 276 -6.55 12.92 45.75
C VAL A 276 -5.63 11.70 45.67
N HIS A 277 -6.14 10.63 45.08
CA HIS A 277 -5.38 9.43 44.76
C HIS A 277 -5.10 9.39 43.26
N VAL A 278 -4.06 8.66 42.86
CA VAL A 278 -3.83 8.34 41.44
C VAL A 278 -4.03 6.84 41.27
N GLU A 279 -5.00 6.46 40.46
CA GLU A 279 -5.32 5.06 40.16
C GLU A 279 -5.55 4.92 38.65
N ASN A 280 -4.90 3.92 38.03
CA ASN A 280 -5.03 3.64 36.59
C ASN A 280 -4.88 4.88 35.70
N GLY A 281 -3.92 5.76 36.01
CA GLY A 281 -3.65 6.98 35.24
C GLY A 281 -4.66 8.12 35.44
N HIS A 282 -5.58 8.01 36.40
CA HIS A 282 -6.59 9.02 36.73
C HIS A 282 -6.41 9.54 38.15
N PHE A 283 -6.72 10.82 38.35
CA PHE A 283 -6.99 11.36 39.67
C PHE A 283 -8.32 10.80 40.18
N ALA A 284 -8.36 10.34 41.42
CA ALA A 284 -9.52 9.73 42.05
C ALA A 284 -9.77 10.33 43.45
N ALA A 285 -11.03 10.37 43.86
CA ALA A 285 -11.45 10.84 45.19
C ALA A 285 -12.23 9.75 45.94
N MET A 286 -12.03 9.67 47.25
CA MET A 286 -12.80 8.77 48.10
C MET A 286 -14.15 9.37 48.47
N LEU A 287 -15.21 8.61 48.26
CA LEU A 287 -16.57 8.91 48.68
C LEU A 287 -17.01 7.92 49.77
N LYS A 288 -17.76 8.39 50.77
CA LYS A 288 -18.23 7.56 51.88
C LYS A 288 -19.61 8.01 52.36
N GLY A 289 -20.48 7.04 52.57
CA GLY A 289 -21.85 7.24 53.06
C GLY A 289 -22.85 7.09 51.92
N ARG A 290 -24.04 6.54 52.21
CA ARG A 290 -25.10 6.45 51.20
C ARG A 290 -25.73 7.81 50.97
N GLY A 291 -26.07 8.13 49.73
CA GLY A 291 -26.76 9.36 49.35
C GLY A 291 -26.02 10.16 48.29
N VAL A 292 -26.47 11.40 48.09
CA VAL A 292 -25.92 12.30 47.07
C VAL A 292 -24.72 13.05 47.63
N HIS A 293 -23.61 12.96 46.91
CA HIS A 293 -22.35 13.66 47.14
C HIS A 293 -22.10 14.66 46.01
N GLU A 294 -21.46 15.77 46.33
CA GLU A 294 -21.00 16.76 45.36
C GLU A 294 -19.46 16.79 45.34
N ILE A 295 -18.88 16.65 44.15
CA ILE A 295 -17.44 16.80 43.94
C ILE A 295 -17.18 18.06 43.13
N VAL A 296 -16.32 18.94 43.63
CA VAL A 296 -15.87 20.13 42.91
C VAL A 296 -14.38 20.00 42.60
N LEU A 297 -14.03 20.17 41.32
CA LEU A 297 -12.67 20.02 40.78
C LEU A 297 -12.25 21.33 40.12
N GLY A 298 -11.05 21.81 40.41
CA GLY A 298 -10.38 22.85 39.63
C GLY A 298 -9.23 22.26 38.83
N PHE A 299 -9.14 22.49 37.52
CA PHE A 299 -8.04 21.97 36.69
C PHE A 299 -7.79 22.82 35.45
N GLU A 300 -6.61 22.69 34.85
CA GLU A 300 -6.24 23.37 33.60
C GLU A 300 -5.93 22.37 32.49
N VAL A 301 -6.39 22.69 31.28
CA VAL A 301 -6.16 21.91 30.07
C VAL A 301 -5.47 22.79 29.02
N PRO A 302 -4.33 22.37 28.45
CA PRO A 302 -3.61 23.19 27.47
C PRO A 302 -4.38 23.32 26.15
N VAL A 303 -4.31 24.51 25.55
CA VAL A 303 -4.83 24.80 24.20
C VAL A 303 -3.85 24.27 23.17
N GLN A 304 -4.31 23.38 22.30
CA GLN A 304 -3.52 22.86 21.19
C GLN A 304 -3.67 23.79 19.98
N ARG A 305 -2.55 24.15 19.34
CA ARG A 305 -2.51 25.12 18.21
C ARG A 305 -1.81 24.59 16.96
N ASN A 306 -1.51 23.30 16.90
CA ASN A 306 -0.42 22.81 16.06
C ASN A 306 -0.81 22.62 14.58
N GLN A 307 -2.12 22.48 14.23
CA GLN A 307 -2.60 22.19 12.86
C GLN A 307 -4.07 22.61 12.62
N GLY A 308 -4.51 23.79 13.07
CA GLY A 308 -5.91 24.23 12.87
C GLY A 308 -6.34 25.34 13.84
N PRO A 309 -7.64 25.67 13.90
CA PRO A 309 -8.17 26.59 14.90
C PRO A 309 -7.81 26.10 16.32
N PRO A 310 -7.58 27.02 17.28
CA PRO A 310 -7.29 26.65 18.67
C PRO A 310 -8.32 25.67 19.21
N GLN A 311 -7.84 24.57 19.79
CA GLN A 311 -8.70 23.51 20.31
C GLN A 311 -8.30 23.08 21.72
N VAL A 312 -9.27 22.64 22.50
CA VAL A 312 -9.10 22.03 23.82
C VAL A 312 -9.88 20.74 23.88
N ASN A 313 -9.19 19.67 24.27
CA ASN A 313 -9.77 18.33 24.40
C ASN A 313 -9.88 17.97 25.88
N LEU A 314 -11.09 17.70 26.36
CA LEU A 314 -11.35 17.25 27.71
C LEU A 314 -11.82 15.80 27.68
N GLN A 315 -11.22 14.97 28.54
CA GLN A 315 -11.85 13.72 28.95
C GLN A 315 -12.79 14.01 30.12
N VAL A 316 -14.03 13.55 30.02
CA VAL A 316 -15.09 13.83 30.99
C VAL A 316 -15.78 12.53 31.39
N PRO A 317 -16.27 12.39 32.64
CA PRO A 317 -17.05 11.23 33.03
C PRO A 317 -18.33 11.07 32.21
N GLU A 318 -18.68 9.82 31.89
CA GLU A 318 -19.90 9.50 31.14
C GLU A 318 -21.15 9.66 31.99
N VAL A 319 -21.74 10.86 31.93
CA VAL A 319 -23.06 11.16 32.49
C VAL A 319 -24.08 11.35 31.37
N PRO A 320 -25.40 11.17 31.62
CA PRO A 320 -26.42 11.37 30.60
C PRO A 320 -26.31 12.72 29.88
N VAL A 321 -25.93 13.79 30.61
CA VAL A 321 -25.66 15.13 30.06
C VAL A 321 -24.53 15.82 30.81
N SER A 322 -23.56 16.35 30.05
CA SER A 322 -22.58 17.30 30.57
C SER A 322 -22.88 18.72 30.08
N ARG A 323 -22.95 19.69 30.99
CA ARG A 323 -23.14 21.11 30.64
C ARG A 323 -21.83 21.88 30.80
N PHE A 324 -21.44 22.60 29.75
CA PHE A 324 -20.26 23.44 29.73
C PHE A 324 -20.65 24.90 29.55
N GLU A 325 -19.92 25.78 30.21
CA GLU A 325 -19.97 27.23 30.03
C GLU A 325 -18.53 27.70 29.81
N LEU A 326 -18.18 28.01 28.57
CA LEU A 326 -16.83 28.40 28.18
C LEU A 326 -16.80 29.90 27.87
N THR A 327 -15.94 30.63 28.58
CA THR A 327 -15.70 32.05 28.35
C THR A 327 -14.40 32.24 27.58
N LEU A 328 -14.51 32.83 26.39
CA LEU A 328 -13.40 33.17 25.50
C LEU A 328 -13.26 34.69 25.36
N PRO A 329 -12.03 35.24 25.30
CA PRO A 329 -11.80 36.65 24.99
C PRO A 329 -12.07 36.92 23.51
N GLY A 330 -12.65 38.08 23.19
CA GLY A 330 -13.01 38.50 21.84
C GLY A 330 -14.34 37.91 21.35
N ASN A 331 -14.67 38.26 20.10
CA ASN A 331 -15.83 37.70 19.40
C ASN A 331 -15.37 36.42 18.72
N LYS A 332 -15.82 35.27 19.22
CA LYS A 332 -15.44 33.95 18.73
C LYS A 332 -16.63 33.21 18.18
N GLU A 333 -16.35 32.33 17.23
CA GLU A 333 -17.25 31.27 16.80
C GLU A 333 -16.76 29.96 17.41
N LEU A 334 -17.66 29.16 18.01
CA LEU A 334 -17.31 27.93 18.72
C LEU A 334 -17.97 26.72 18.05
N SER A 335 -17.18 25.69 17.78
CA SER A 335 -17.62 24.36 17.37
C SER A 335 -17.25 23.32 18.42
N VAL A 336 -18.11 22.31 18.60
CA VAL A 336 -17.94 21.26 19.61
C VAL A 336 -18.22 19.87 19.06
N LEU A 337 -17.35 18.92 19.37
CA LEU A 337 -17.48 17.50 19.03
C LEU A 337 -17.46 16.62 20.30
N PRO A 338 -18.30 15.57 20.38
CA PRO A 338 -19.35 15.18 19.42
C PRO A 338 -20.49 16.21 19.34
N ALA A 339 -21.27 16.16 18.25
CA ALA A 339 -22.27 17.17 17.91
C ALA A 339 -23.13 17.58 19.14
N ALA A 340 -22.96 18.82 19.57
CA ALA A 340 -23.57 19.38 20.78
C ALA A 340 -24.45 20.59 20.42
N SER A 341 -25.40 20.92 21.30
CA SER A 341 -26.11 22.21 21.21
C SER A 341 -25.18 23.30 21.73
N VAL A 342 -24.80 24.24 20.87
CA VAL A 342 -23.93 25.39 21.20
C VAL A 342 -24.75 26.66 21.12
N ASN A 343 -24.89 27.35 22.25
CA ASN A 343 -25.46 28.70 22.32
C ASN A 343 -24.35 29.66 22.73
N ALA A 344 -23.90 30.51 21.82
CA ALA A 344 -22.88 31.52 22.09
C ALA A 344 -23.50 32.92 22.13
N THR A 345 -23.26 33.65 23.22
CA THR A 345 -23.58 35.07 23.32
C THR A 345 -22.30 35.88 23.30
N ARG A 346 -22.31 36.99 22.56
CA ARG A 346 -21.16 37.89 22.41
C ARG A 346 -21.52 39.20 23.08
N SER A 347 -20.82 39.57 24.14
CA SER A 347 -21.04 40.80 24.89
C SER A 347 -19.73 41.25 25.54
N ASP A 348 -19.52 42.56 25.62
CA ASP A 348 -18.37 43.17 26.31
C ASP A 348 -16.99 42.62 25.89
N GLY A 349 -16.82 42.32 24.60
CA GLY A 349 -15.55 41.80 24.06
C GLY A 349 -15.20 40.40 24.56
N LYS A 350 -16.20 39.63 25.00
CA LYS A 350 -16.08 38.21 25.35
C LYS A 350 -17.16 37.40 24.64
N THR A 351 -16.85 36.13 24.40
CA THR A 351 -17.81 35.12 23.94
C THR A 351 -18.06 34.16 25.07
N VAL A 352 -19.32 34.05 25.49
CA VAL A 352 -19.77 33.07 26.48
C VAL A 352 -20.58 32.01 25.75
N ALA A 353 -20.03 30.80 25.68
CA ALA A 353 -20.68 29.68 25.03
C ALA A 353 -21.22 28.69 26.06
N THR A 354 -22.52 28.45 26.03
CA THR A 354 -23.16 27.36 26.77
C THR A 354 -23.33 26.16 25.85
N VAL A 355 -22.82 25.01 26.29
CA VAL A 355 -22.84 23.77 25.52
C VAL A 355 -23.43 22.63 26.35
N ASN A 356 -24.40 21.92 25.79
CA ASN A 356 -24.88 20.66 26.38
C ASN A 356 -24.39 19.50 25.53
N ALA A 357 -23.52 18.68 26.10
CA ALA A 357 -22.95 17.52 25.44
C ALA A 357 -23.69 16.24 25.83
N PRO A 358 -23.87 15.31 24.88
CA PRO A 358 -24.48 14.01 25.15
C PRO A 358 -23.57 13.15 26.04
N MET A 359 -24.04 11.95 26.40
CA MET A 359 -23.24 10.97 27.12
C MET A 359 -22.01 10.57 26.30
N THR A 360 -20.85 11.08 26.71
CA THR A 360 -19.56 10.91 26.03
C THR A 360 -18.42 10.95 27.04
N GLY A 361 -17.38 10.14 26.82
CA GLY A 361 -16.14 10.17 27.61
C GLY A 361 -15.16 11.28 27.20
N GLN A 362 -15.39 11.97 26.07
CA GLN A 362 -14.49 13.01 25.57
C GLN A 362 -15.24 14.10 24.82
N ILE A 363 -14.83 15.34 25.02
CA ILE A 363 -15.36 16.51 24.32
C ILE A 363 -14.22 17.40 23.79
N SER A 364 -14.40 17.91 22.59
CA SER A 364 -13.47 18.83 21.94
C SER A 364 -14.13 20.17 21.67
N PHE A 365 -13.52 21.25 22.16
CA PHE A 365 -13.90 22.63 21.90
C PHE A 365 -12.93 23.23 20.90
N THR A 366 -13.43 23.80 19.81
CA THR A 366 -12.63 24.45 18.77
C THR A 366 -13.22 25.82 18.45
N TRP A 367 -12.41 26.88 18.37
CA TRP A 367 -12.93 28.23 18.11
C TRP A 367 -12.11 29.05 17.10
N THR A 368 -12.79 29.95 16.40
CA THR A 368 -12.22 30.93 15.45
C THR A 368 -12.69 32.35 15.79
N GLU A 369 -12.15 33.39 15.13
CA GLU A 369 -12.73 34.74 15.23
C GLU A 369 -14.11 34.76 14.56
N ALA A 370 -15.08 35.43 15.19
CA ALA A 370 -16.39 35.66 14.60
C ALA A 370 -16.28 36.73 13.50
N VAL A 371 -16.95 36.50 12.36
CA VAL A 371 -17.04 37.46 11.26
C VAL A 371 -17.89 38.66 11.72
N PRO A 372 -17.42 39.91 11.58
CA PRO A 372 -18.24 41.09 11.89
C PRO A 372 -19.47 41.15 10.97
N GLU A 373 -20.66 41.37 11.52
CA GLU A 373 -21.91 41.46 10.74
C GLU A 373 -22.01 42.74 9.88
N ASP A 374 -21.13 43.74 10.11
CA ASP A 374 -21.16 45.03 9.41
C ASP A 374 -19.77 45.45 8.88
N VAL A 375 -19.36 44.94 7.70
CA VAL A 375 -18.31 45.60 6.90
C VAL A 375 -18.57 45.40 5.38
N GLU A 376 -19.58 46.05 4.82
CA GLU A 376 -19.55 46.41 3.39
C GLU A 376 -18.59 47.61 3.17
N ALA A 377 -17.31 47.43 3.47
CA ALA A 377 -16.31 48.28 2.84
C ALA A 377 -16.09 47.72 1.44
N LEU A 378 -16.56 48.42 0.38
CA LEU A 378 -16.43 48.03 -1.03
C LEU A 378 -15.03 47.45 -1.33
N VAL A 379 -14.92 46.12 -1.30
CA VAL A 379 -13.69 45.39 -1.60
C VAL A 379 -13.41 45.59 -3.08
N ARG A 380 -12.18 46.02 -3.42
CA ARG A 380 -11.75 46.11 -4.83
C ARG A 380 -10.71 45.03 -5.10
N ALA A 381 -11.04 44.13 -6.01
CA ALA A 381 -10.14 43.08 -6.46
C ALA A 381 -10.01 43.02 -7.98
N ASN A 382 -8.90 42.50 -8.48
CA ASN A 382 -8.74 42.03 -9.86
C ASN A 382 -8.68 40.49 -9.86
N ALA A 383 -9.03 39.86 -10.97
CA ALA A 383 -8.90 38.42 -11.14
C ALA A 383 -8.10 38.08 -12.40
N SER A 384 -7.18 37.12 -12.27
CA SER A 384 -6.57 36.42 -13.39
C SER A 384 -6.99 34.95 -13.35
N ILE A 385 -7.69 34.48 -14.38
CA ILE A 385 -8.24 33.11 -14.43
C ILE A 385 -7.53 32.31 -15.53
N TYR A 386 -7.04 31.12 -15.19
CA TYR A 386 -6.36 30.22 -16.11
C TYR A 386 -7.17 28.92 -16.22
N HIS A 387 -7.88 28.77 -17.34
CA HIS A 387 -8.70 27.59 -17.63
C HIS A 387 -7.87 26.54 -18.36
N ILE A 388 -7.86 25.32 -17.85
CA ILE A 388 -7.22 24.16 -18.46
C ILE A 388 -8.34 23.16 -18.78
N ALA A 389 -8.59 22.90 -20.06
CA ALA A 389 -9.70 22.06 -20.51
C ALA A 389 -9.20 20.82 -21.28
N HIS A 390 -9.78 19.66 -20.99
CA HIS A 390 -9.59 18.42 -21.75
C HIS A 390 -10.92 17.67 -21.86
N ALA A 391 -11.07 16.84 -22.89
CA ALA A 391 -12.27 16.03 -23.11
C ALA A 391 -11.97 14.55 -22.94
N GLU A 392 -12.94 13.85 -22.36
CA GLU A 392 -13.08 12.40 -22.32
C GLU A 392 -14.43 12.01 -22.94
N GLU A 393 -14.71 10.72 -23.11
CA GLU A 393 -15.98 10.27 -23.68
C GLU A 393 -17.19 10.84 -22.90
N GLY A 394 -17.94 11.74 -23.55
CA GLY A 394 -19.15 12.33 -22.99
C GLY A 394 -18.94 13.43 -21.94
N VAL A 395 -17.71 13.86 -21.64
CA VAL A 395 -17.45 14.90 -20.61
C VAL A 395 -16.33 15.86 -21.02
N LEU A 396 -16.55 17.15 -20.80
CA LEU A 396 -15.53 18.19 -20.87
C LEU A 396 -15.11 18.59 -19.46
N HIS A 397 -13.90 18.21 -19.07
CA HIS A 397 -13.31 18.57 -17.78
C HIS A 397 -12.57 19.88 -17.87
N VAL A 398 -12.79 20.76 -16.88
CA VAL A 398 -12.10 22.04 -16.79
C VAL A 398 -11.58 22.27 -15.37
N ARG A 399 -10.30 22.64 -15.29
CA ARG A 399 -9.68 23.19 -14.08
C ARG A 399 -9.47 24.69 -14.29
N ALA A 400 -10.06 25.53 -13.45
CA ALA A 400 -9.76 26.96 -13.40
C ALA A 400 -8.83 27.23 -12.22
N MET A 401 -7.62 27.72 -12.50
CA MET A 401 -6.71 28.26 -11.48
C MET A 401 -6.92 29.77 -11.43
N ILE A 402 -7.33 30.30 -10.28
CA ILE A 402 -7.83 31.67 -10.15
C ILE A 402 -6.94 32.43 -9.16
N VAL A 403 -6.35 33.53 -9.64
CA VAL A 403 -5.59 34.48 -8.81
C VAL A 403 -6.45 35.72 -8.58
N TYR A 404 -6.95 35.90 -7.37
CA TYR A 404 -7.56 37.15 -6.92
C TYR A 404 -6.49 38.07 -6.36
N GLU A 405 -6.46 39.33 -6.79
CA GLU A 405 -5.59 40.38 -6.24
C GLU A 405 -6.46 41.44 -5.57
N ILE A 406 -6.55 41.39 -4.24
CA ILE A 406 -7.37 42.31 -3.44
C ILE A 406 -6.57 43.60 -3.21
N THR A 407 -6.85 44.58 -4.07
CA THR A 407 -6.16 45.88 -4.10
C THR A 407 -6.62 46.85 -3.00
N ARG A 408 -7.86 46.72 -2.50
CA ARG A 408 -8.41 47.55 -1.43
C ARG A 408 -9.42 46.78 -0.60
N GLY A 409 -9.34 46.94 0.72
CA GLY A 409 -10.15 46.20 1.68
C GLY A 409 -9.56 44.83 1.97
N GLU A 410 -10.35 44.00 2.64
CA GLU A 410 -10.09 42.60 2.92
C GLU A 410 -11.42 41.85 2.79
N THR A 411 -11.39 40.58 2.38
CA THR A 411 -12.59 39.76 2.26
C THR A 411 -12.28 38.33 2.67
N ASN A 412 -13.27 37.63 3.21
CA ASN A 412 -13.27 36.19 3.39
C ASN A 412 -14.29 35.48 2.48
N VAL A 413 -14.89 36.19 1.52
CA VAL A 413 -15.80 35.61 0.52
C VAL A 413 -15.38 36.06 -0.88
N LEU A 414 -15.25 35.10 -1.80
CA LEU A 414 -15.00 35.32 -3.22
C LEU A 414 -16.14 34.74 -4.03
N GLU A 415 -16.61 35.45 -5.06
CA GLU A 415 -17.76 35.02 -5.87
C GLU A 415 -17.34 34.76 -7.32
N LEU A 416 -17.83 33.67 -7.91
CA LEU A 416 -17.61 33.30 -9.30
C LEU A 416 -18.95 33.09 -10.02
N LEU A 417 -19.07 33.56 -11.25
CA LEU A 417 -20.16 33.23 -12.17
C LEU A 417 -19.85 31.89 -12.84
N VAL A 418 -20.82 30.98 -12.77
CA VAL A 418 -20.76 29.63 -13.33
C VAL A 418 -21.65 29.56 -14.58
N PRO A 419 -21.10 29.18 -15.75
CA PRO A 419 -21.88 28.99 -16.97
C PRO A 419 -22.95 27.89 -16.83
N ASP A 420 -23.99 27.97 -17.67
CA ASP A 420 -25.05 26.97 -17.71
C ASP A 420 -24.52 25.58 -18.11
N GLY A 421 -25.13 24.54 -17.54
CA GLY A 421 -24.75 23.14 -17.80
C GLY A 421 -23.43 22.69 -17.16
N VAL A 422 -22.87 23.49 -16.25
CA VAL A 422 -21.65 23.18 -15.49
C VAL A 422 -21.97 22.58 -14.12
N GLN A 423 -21.24 21.55 -13.76
CA GLN A 423 -21.20 20.99 -12.41
C GLN A 423 -19.85 21.29 -11.77
N VAL A 424 -19.86 22.01 -10.64
CA VAL A 424 -18.64 22.27 -9.86
C VAL A 424 -18.42 21.10 -8.91
N ASN A 425 -17.27 20.44 -9.04
CA ASN A 425 -16.96 19.21 -8.33
C ASN A 425 -16.15 19.49 -7.05
N ARG A 426 -15.19 20.42 -7.12
CA ARG A 426 -14.25 20.68 -6.03
C ARG A 426 -13.63 22.06 -6.11
N ILE A 427 -13.43 22.71 -4.95
CA ILE A 427 -12.69 23.97 -4.82
C ILE A 427 -11.61 23.79 -3.75
N THR A 428 -10.36 24.14 -4.07
CA THR A 428 -9.20 23.96 -3.18
C THR A 428 -8.20 25.10 -3.34
N ALA A 429 -7.48 25.48 -2.30
CA ALA A 429 -6.37 26.44 -2.39
C ALA A 429 -5.04 25.76 -2.03
N PRO A 430 -3.97 25.90 -2.85
CA PRO A 430 -2.66 25.30 -2.54
C PRO A 430 -2.08 25.75 -1.20
N SER A 431 -2.37 26.99 -0.78
CA SER A 431 -1.93 27.56 0.50
C SER A 431 -2.87 27.25 1.68
N GLY A 432 -3.86 26.37 1.48
CA GLY A 432 -5.02 26.28 2.36
C GLY A 432 -5.86 27.56 2.30
N GLY A 433 -6.87 27.68 3.18
CA GLY A 433 -7.62 28.93 3.31
C GLY A 433 -9.04 28.92 2.77
N VAL A 434 -9.48 27.87 2.07
CA VAL A 434 -10.90 27.69 1.71
C VAL A 434 -11.59 26.88 2.81
N SER A 435 -12.64 27.43 3.41
CA SER A 435 -13.39 26.82 4.51
C SER A 435 -14.65 26.09 4.04
N ASP A 436 -15.43 26.70 3.14
CA ASP A 436 -16.65 26.15 2.56
C ASP A 436 -16.86 26.77 1.16
N TRP A 437 -17.74 26.19 0.34
CA TRP A 437 -18.22 26.84 -0.88
C TRP A 437 -19.66 26.44 -1.19
N ARG A 438 -20.44 27.38 -1.73
CA ARG A 438 -21.86 27.16 -2.05
C ARG A 438 -22.18 27.64 -3.44
N VAL A 439 -22.89 26.82 -4.20
CA VAL A 439 -23.43 27.20 -5.51
C VAL A 439 -24.87 27.66 -5.32
N THR A 440 -25.23 28.81 -5.86
CA THR A 440 -26.64 29.24 -5.88
C THR A 440 -27.46 28.32 -6.78
N GLU A 441 -28.67 28.02 -6.35
CA GLU A 441 -29.63 27.26 -7.15
C GLU A 441 -29.88 27.94 -8.51
N SER A 442 -30.14 27.12 -9.53
CA SER A 442 -30.34 27.58 -10.89
C SER A 442 -31.68 28.29 -11.02
N VAL A 443 -31.69 29.62 -10.97
CA VAL A 443 -32.89 30.44 -11.22
C VAL A 443 -32.92 30.86 -12.70
N PRO A 444 -34.02 30.63 -13.43
CA PRO A 444 -34.15 31.07 -14.82
C PRO A 444 -33.83 32.56 -15.00
N GLY A 445 -32.88 32.89 -15.89
CA GLY A 445 -32.50 34.26 -16.20
C GLY A 445 -31.50 34.92 -15.23
N LYS A 446 -31.03 34.21 -14.19
CA LYS A 446 -29.90 34.68 -13.36
C LYS A 446 -28.71 33.72 -13.50
N PRO A 447 -27.48 34.25 -13.69
CA PRO A 447 -26.29 33.40 -13.76
C PRO A 447 -26.09 32.68 -12.42
N ARG A 448 -25.75 31.39 -12.49
CA ARG A 448 -25.36 30.66 -11.27
C ARG A 448 -24.09 31.28 -10.71
N THR A 449 -24.03 31.40 -9.40
CA THR A 449 -22.87 31.93 -8.69
C THR A 449 -22.34 30.89 -7.71
N VAL A 450 -21.03 30.85 -7.54
CA VAL A 450 -20.35 30.10 -6.50
C VAL A 450 -19.73 31.09 -5.53
N SER A 451 -20.15 31.01 -4.26
CA SER A 451 -19.51 31.71 -3.15
C SER A 451 -18.47 30.80 -2.52
N VAL A 452 -17.20 31.22 -2.53
CA VAL A 452 -16.07 30.55 -1.90
C VAL A 452 -15.78 31.26 -0.58
N PHE A 453 -16.01 30.56 0.54
CA PHE A 453 -15.76 31.07 1.88
C PHE A 453 -14.33 30.73 2.29
N LEU A 454 -13.66 31.69 2.90
CA LEU A 454 -12.27 31.58 3.33
C LEU A 454 -12.19 31.49 4.85
N ASP A 455 -11.15 30.82 5.36
CA ASP A 455 -10.92 30.66 6.80
C ASP A 455 -10.39 31.93 7.48
N ARG A 456 -10.04 32.94 6.69
CA ARG A 456 -9.49 34.23 7.12
C ARG A 456 -9.83 35.32 6.12
N ASN A 457 -9.83 36.57 6.58
CA ASN A 457 -9.80 37.73 5.70
C ASN A 457 -8.46 37.73 4.93
N VAL A 458 -8.53 37.78 3.61
CA VAL A 458 -7.37 37.86 2.74
C VAL A 458 -7.22 39.27 2.16
N LYS A 459 -5.96 39.67 1.98
CA LYS A 459 -5.54 40.91 1.34
C LYS A 459 -4.37 40.59 0.40
N GLY A 460 -4.27 41.28 -0.72
CA GLY A 460 -3.28 40.98 -1.75
C GLY A 460 -3.68 39.76 -2.58
N GLU A 461 -2.70 38.96 -3.00
CA GLU A 461 -2.93 37.82 -3.88
C GLU A 461 -3.46 36.59 -3.12
N PHE A 462 -4.51 35.97 -3.65
CA PHE A 462 -5.05 34.70 -3.20
C PHE A 462 -5.29 33.77 -4.40
N LEU A 463 -4.65 32.60 -4.40
CA LEU A 463 -4.74 31.59 -5.44
C LEU A 463 -5.58 30.41 -4.97
N PHE A 464 -6.56 30.02 -5.78
CA PHE A 464 -7.33 28.80 -5.58
C PHE A 464 -7.76 28.17 -6.91
N ASP A 465 -8.09 26.89 -6.85
CA ASP A 465 -8.46 26.06 -7.99
C ASP A 465 -9.93 25.65 -7.89
N VAL A 466 -10.62 25.65 -9.03
CA VAL A 466 -11.97 25.12 -9.20
C VAL A 466 -11.94 24.01 -10.24
N TYR A 467 -12.39 22.81 -9.85
CA TYR A 467 -12.54 21.66 -10.71
C TYR A 467 -14.02 21.50 -11.04
N TYR A 468 -14.35 21.49 -12.33
CA TYR A 468 -15.72 21.42 -12.79
C TYR A 468 -15.81 20.77 -14.16
N GLU A 469 -17.00 20.32 -14.51
CA GLU A 469 -17.25 19.59 -15.74
C GLU A 469 -18.53 20.02 -16.42
N ARG A 470 -18.60 19.74 -17.72
CA ARG A 470 -19.82 19.86 -18.53
C ARG A 470 -20.02 18.54 -19.27
N LEU A 471 -21.23 17.97 -19.13
CA LEU A 471 -21.61 16.79 -19.89
C LEU A 471 -21.73 17.14 -21.38
N LEU A 472 -21.10 16.32 -22.21
CA LEU A 472 -21.22 16.30 -23.66
C LEU A 472 -22.25 15.21 -24.01
N GLY A 473 -23.32 15.55 -24.74
CA GLY A 473 -24.39 14.58 -25.03
C GLY A 473 -23.87 13.33 -25.75
N ALA A 474 -24.46 12.16 -25.47
CA ALA A 474 -24.07 10.90 -26.11
C ALA A 474 -24.51 10.81 -27.59
N GLY A 475 -23.66 10.21 -28.44
CA GLY A 475 -23.94 9.94 -29.86
C GLY A 475 -23.23 10.90 -30.84
N PRO A 476 -23.58 10.90 -32.15
CA PRO A 476 -22.93 11.74 -33.18
C PRO A 476 -23.01 13.26 -32.93
N LYS A 477 -23.72 13.70 -31.89
CA LYS A 477 -23.72 15.07 -31.36
C LYS A 477 -22.46 15.46 -30.59
N ALA A 478 -21.63 14.51 -30.16
CA ALA A 478 -20.33 14.80 -29.55
C ALA A 478 -19.34 15.48 -30.53
N ALA A 479 -19.62 15.42 -31.83
CA ALA A 479 -18.88 16.13 -32.89
C ALA A 479 -19.36 17.57 -33.15
N GLU A 480 -20.46 18.02 -32.52
CA GLU A 480 -20.92 19.41 -32.64
C GLU A 480 -20.06 20.35 -31.78
N ALA A 481 -19.83 21.58 -32.25
CA ALA A 481 -19.02 22.56 -31.53
C ALA A 481 -19.69 22.93 -30.19
N VAL A 482 -18.97 22.73 -29.09
CA VAL A 482 -19.44 22.98 -27.72
C VAL A 482 -18.70 24.17 -27.14
N ALA A 483 -19.41 25.09 -26.50
CA ALA A 483 -18.78 26.20 -25.78
C ALA A 483 -17.98 25.68 -24.58
N VAL A 484 -16.70 26.07 -24.50
CA VAL A 484 -15.87 25.84 -23.32
C VAL A 484 -16.50 26.61 -22.15
N PRO A 485 -16.85 25.96 -21.03
CA PRO A 485 -17.49 26.63 -19.92
C PRO A 485 -16.45 27.47 -19.15
N LEU A 486 -16.36 28.75 -19.44
CA LEU A 486 -15.40 29.65 -18.80
C LEU A 486 -16.03 30.32 -17.58
N LEU A 487 -15.51 30.03 -16.37
CA LEU A 487 -15.87 30.78 -15.15
C LEU A 487 -15.46 32.26 -15.26
N ALA A 488 -16.25 33.14 -14.67
CA ALA A 488 -15.92 34.56 -14.51
C ALA A 488 -15.92 34.95 -13.03
N ALA A 489 -15.06 35.90 -12.65
CA ALA A 489 -15.02 36.48 -11.31
C ALA A 489 -16.10 37.53 -11.15
N ALA A 490 -16.93 37.40 -10.11
CA ALA A 490 -17.95 38.39 -9.79
C ALA A 490 -17.38 39.51 -8.91
N LYS A 491 -17.97 40.70 -8.99
CA LYS A 491 -17.62 41.87 -8.14
C LYS A 491 -16.13 42.29 -8.22
N VAL A 492 -15.42 41.97 -9.30
CA VAL A 492 -14.04 42.43 -9.55
C VAL A 492 -14.01 43.66 -10.44
N HIS A 493 -12.98 44.50 -10.27
CA HIS A 493 -12.74 45.67 -11.09
C HIS A 493 -12.21 45.31 -12.49
N ARG A 494 -11.33 44.30 -12.56
CA ARG A 494 -10.78 43.81 -13.83
C ARG A 494 -10.62 42.30 -13.79
N GLN A 495 -11.04 41.64 -14.87
CA GLN A 495 -10.74 40.25 -15.16
C GLN A 495 -9.78 40.16 -16.34
N ARG A 496 -8.93 39.15 -16.34
CA ARG A 496 -8.20 38.67 -17.53
C ARG A 496 -7.98 37.18 -17.39
N GLY A 497 -7.58 36.51 -18.46
CA GLY A 497 -7.27 35.10 -18.34
C GLY A 497 -6.63 34.46 -19.56
N MET A 498 -6.37 33.17 -19.42
CA MET A 498 -5.90 32.30 -20.49
C MET A 498 -6.67 30.99 -20.48
N ILE A 499 -6.81 30.39 -21.66
CA ILE A 499 -7.46 29.10 -21.87
C ILE A 499 -6.43 28.18 -22.52
N ALA A 500 -6.09 27.07 -21.86
CA ALA A 500 -5.26 26.00 -22.40
C ALA A 500 -6.18 24.83 -22.77
N LEU A 501 -6.21 24.49 -24.06
CA LEU A 501 -6.87 23.28 -24.55
C LEU A 501 -5.83 22.16 -24.60
N LEU A 502 -6.07 21.08 -23.86
CA LEU A 502 -5.19 19.92 -23.81
C LEU A 502 -5.61 18.90 -24.88
N SER A 503 -4.63 18.16 -25.39
CA SER A 503 -4.86 16.98 -26.22
C SER A 503 -4.89 15.75 -25.35
N GLY A 504 -6.07 15.10 -25.24
CA GLY A 504 -6.24 13.84 -24.54
C GLY A 504 -5.90 12.61 -25.39
N PRO A 505 -5.77 11.44 -24.74
CA PRO A 505 -5.46 10.18 -25.43
C PRO A 505 -6.60 9.74 -26.36
N GLU A 506 -7.85 10.07 -26.00
CA GLU A 506 -9.05 9.68 -26.76
C GLU A 506 -9.59 10.84 -27.62
N LEU A 507 -9.54 12.07 -27.11
CA LEU A 507 -10.12 13.25 -27.74
C LEU A 507 -9.16 14.45 -27.67
N ALA A 508 -8.98 15.11 -28.80
CA ALA A 508 -8.35 16.42 -28.92
C ALA A 508 -9.44 17.49 -29.09
N LEU A 509 -9.25 18.64 -28.42
CA LEU A 509 -10.13 19.79 -28.51
C LEU A 509 -9.65 20.75 -29.59
N ASN A 510 -10.37 20.81 -30.71
CA ASN A 510 -10.08 21.72 -31.81
C ASN A 510 -10.97 22.97 -31.73
N PRO A 511 -10.42 24.19 -31.87
CA PRO A 511 -11.19 25.43 -31.84
C PRO A 511 -12.09 25.51 -33.08
N ALA A 512 -13.37 25.82 -32.88
CA ALA A 512 -14.36 26.00 -33.94
C ALA A 512 -14.74 27.48 -34.12
N GLN A 513 -14.94 28.21 -33.02
CA GLN A 513 -15.23 29.65 -33.04
C GLN A 513 -14.49 30.35 -31.89
N GLU A 514 -13.94 31.51 -32.21
CA GLU A 514 -13.16 32.35 -31.30
C GLU A 514 -13.78 33.75 -31.27
N ASP A 515 -14.28 34.20 -30.11
CA ASP A 515 -14.77 35.56 -29.89
C ASP A 515 -14.20 36.13 -28.59
N ARG A 516 -13.66 37.36 -28.65
CA ARG A 516 -12.95 38.04 -27.54
C ARG A 516 -11.80 37.23 -26.92
N VAL A 517 -11.22 36.31 -27.68
CA VAL A 517 -10.01 35.55 -27.35
C VAL A 517 -8.94 35.76 -28.42
N SER A 518 -7.68 35.63 -28.03
CA SER A 518 -6.53 35.75 -28.94
C SER A 518 -5.59 34.56 -28.77
N LYS A 519 -5.25 33.89 -29.88
CA LYS A 519 -4.34 32.73 -29.83
C LYS A 519 -2.92 33.16 -29.47
N VAL A 520 -2.29 32.45 -28.56
CA VAL A 520 -0.93 32.68 -28.07
C VAL A 520 -0.17 31.35 -27.96
N GLY A 521 1.15 31.41 -27.78
CA GLY A 521 1.97 30.23 -27.51
C GLY A 521 1.89 29.75 -26.06
N GLU A 522 2.15 28.45 -25.84
CA GLU A 522 2.21 27.83 -24.50
C GLU A 522 3.24 28.51 -23.58
N ASN A 523 4.31 29.06 -24.16
CA ASN A 523 5.32 29.83 -23.43
C ASN A 523 4.77 31.08 -22.72
N GLN A 524 3.57 31.55 -23.08
CA GLN A 524 2.89 32.66 -22.39
C GLN A 524 2.12 32.23 -21.13
N LEU A 525 1.85 30.93 -20.94
CA LEU A 525 1.25 30.45 -19.69
C LEU A 525 2.19 30.75 -18.51
N PRO A 526 1.68 31.11 -17.32
CA PRO A 526 2.52 31.22 -16.13
C PRO A 526 3.17 29.89 -15.76
N ALA A 527 4.33 29.93 -15.09
CA ALA A 527 5.05 28.73 -14.67
C ALA A 527 4.17 27.78 -13.83
N PHE A 528 3.47 28.32 -12.81
CA PHE A 528 2.59 27.52 -11.95
C PHE A 528 1.42 26.85 -12.69
N VAL A 529 1.01 27.37 -13.86
CA VAL A 529 -0.02 26.74 -14.70
C VAL A 529 0.61 25.61 -15.51
N ARG A 530 1.80 25.83 -16.09
CA ARG A 530 2.52 24.77 -16.83
C ARG A 530 2.90 23.60 -15.92
N ASP A 531 3.36 23.89 -14.71
CA ASP A 531 3.72 22.85 -13.72
C ASP A 531 2.51 22.01 -13.28
N ALA A 532 1.29 22.54 -13.46
CA ALA A 532 0.03 21.90 -13.14
C ALA A 532 -0.59 21.10 -14.30
N VAL A 533 -0.03 21.20 -15.51
CA VAL A 533 -0.52 20.51 -16.72
C VAL A 533 0.29 19.23 -16.95
N THR A 534 -0.40 18.09 -16.99
CA THR A 534 0.21 16.77 -17.21
C THR A 534 0.09 16.27 -18.65
N MET A 535 -0.73 16.92 -19.49
CA MET A 535 -1.01 16.52 -20.87
C MET A 535 -0.47 17.54 -21.86
N THR A 536 -0.37 17.19 -23.14
CA THR A 536 0.11 18.12 -24.16
C THR A 536 -0.86 19.29 -24.35
N VAL A 537 -0.37 20.54 -24.28
CA VAL A 537 -1.15 21.74 -24.60
C VAL A 537 -1.25 21.89 -26.12
N ALA A 538 -2.43 21.66 -26.68
CA ALA A 538 -2.66 21.79 -28.12
C ALA A 538 -2.80 23.25 -28.55
N HIS A 539 -3.57 24.03 -27.80
CA HIS A 539 -3.86 25.43 -28.10
C HIS A 539 -3.90 26.27 -26.83
N THR A 540 -3.43 27.51 -26.94
CA THR A 540 -3.52 28.49 -25.85
C THR A 540 -4.14 29.78 -26.34
N TYR A 541 -5.07 30.31 -25.57
CA TYR A 541 -5.77 31.56 -25.85
C TYR A 541 -5.63 32.51 -24.66
N LYS A 542 -5.65 33.81 -24.93
CA LYS A 542 -5.65 34.88 -23.94
C LYS A 542 -6.84 35.80 -24.15
N TYR A 543 -7.45 36.24 -23.06
CA TYR A 543 -8.54 37.22 -23.07
C TYR A 543 -8.36 38.28 -21.98
N ILE A 544 -9.00 39.44 -22.19
CA ILE A 544 -8.95 40.59 -21.28
C ILE A 544 -10.37 41.05 -20.86
N ASP A 545 -11.40 40.57 -21.55
CA ASP A 545 -12.79 40.96 -21.29
C ASP A 545 -13.51 39.98 -20.34
N ALA A 546 -14.70 40.36 -19.87
CA ALA A 546 -15.45 39.61 -18.87
C ALA A 546 -16.25 38.42 -19.43
N ASP A 547 -16.43 38.32 -20.76
CA ASP A 547 -17.26 37.32 -21.44
C ASP A 547 -16.59 36.67 -22.68
N PRO A 548 -15.36 36.14 -22.57
CA PRO A 548 -14.73 35.42 -23.68
C PRO A 548 -15.61 34.25 -24.14
N GLN A 549 -15.68 34.02 -25.45
CA GLN A 549 -16.33 32.83 -26.00
C GLN A 549 -15.36 32.01 -26.84
N LEU A 550 -15.25 30.74 -26.50
CA LEU A 550 -14.48 29.75 -27.25
C LEU A 550 -15.34 28.51 -27.42
N THR A 551 -15.59 28.11 -28.65
CA THR A 551 -16.23 26.81 -28.94
C THR A 551 -15.20 25.84 -29.49
N VAL A 552 -15.33 24.58 -29.08
CA VAL A 552 -14.41 23.49 -29.45
C VAL A 552 -15.19 22.29 -29.96
N SER A 553 -14.62 21.56 -30.91
CA SER A 553 -15.07 20.22 -31.28
C SER A 553 -14.11 19.19 -30.69
N ALA A 554 -14.67 18.14 -30.08
CA ALA A 554 -13.90 16.99 -29.63
C ALA A 554 -13.73 16.02 -30.82
N VAL A 555 -12.50 15.85 -31.28
CA VAL A 555 -12.17 14.92 -32.38
C VAL A 555 -11.16 13.90 -31.90
N ALA A 556 -11.22 12.68 -32.42
CA ALA A 556 -10.16 11.71 -32.20
C ALA A 556 -8.81 12.33 -32.65
N PRO A 557 -7.77 12.34 -31.80
CA PRO A 557 -6.50 12.95 -32.14
C PRO A 557 -5.92 12.26 -33.38
N GLU A 558 -5.38 13.04 -34.31
CA GLU A 558 -4.58 12.48 -35.41
C GLU A 558 -3.31 11.85 -34.81
N ARG A 559 -3.33 10.53 -34.63
CA ARG A 559 -2.16 9.77 -34.18
C ARG A 559 -1.07 9.89 -35.25
N LYS A 560 -0.11 10.77 -35.01
CA LYS A 560 1.10 10.83 -35.83
C LYS A 560 1.90 9.56 -35.60
N SER A 561 2.16 8.81 -36.67
CA SER A 561 3.08 7.67 -36.62
C SER A 561 4.39 8.08 -35.95
N GLY A 562 4.80 7.33 -34.93
CA GLY A 562 6.04 7.58 -34.21
C GLY A 562 7.25 7.55 -35.16
N LYS A 563 8.08 8.59 -35.10
CA LYS A 563 9.42 8.60 -35.70
C LYS A 563 10.44 8.27 -34.63
N PHE A 564 11.32 7.32 -34.89
CA PHE A 564 12.24 6.81 -33.89
C PHE A 564 13.56 6.35 -34.51
N ASP A 565 14.61 6.33 -33.70
CA ASP A 565 15.85 5.63 -34.00
C ASP A 565 15.93 4.34 -33.17
N ALA A 566 16.75 3.39 -33.62
CA ALA A 566 17.00 2.15 -32.92
C ALA A 566 18.50 1.88 -32.79
N GLN A 567 18.93 1.47 -31.60
CA GLN A 567 20.24 0.87 -31.38
C GLN A 567 20.08 -0.61 -31.04
N VAL A 568 20.78 -1.49 -31.76
CA VAL A 568 20.72 -2.94 -31.53
C VAL A 568 22.10 -3.46 -31.12
N ASP A 569 22.23 -3.85 -29.86
CA ASP A 569 23.45 -4.48 -29.34
C ASP A 569 23.20 -6.00 -29.19
N SER A 570 23.91 -6.81 -29.99
CA SER A 570 23.73 -8.26 -30.07
C SER A 570 24.95 -9.01 -29.55
N LEU A 571 24.72 -9.97 -28.64
CA LEU A 571 25.69 -10.98 -28.25
C LEU A 571 25.36 -12.29 -28.97
N ILE A 572 26.32 -12.82 -29.72
CA ILE A 572 26.21 -14.04 -30.51
C ILE A 572 27.13 -15.08 -29.91
N SER A 573 26.54 -16.12 -29.35
CA SER A 573 27.23 -17.18 -28.65
C SER A 573 27.24 -18.44 -29.51
N ILE A 574 28.43 -18.89 -29.89
CA ILE A 574 28.63 -20.08 -30.72
C ILE A 574 28.92 -21.28 -29.80
N GLY A 575 28.02 -22.26 -29.79
CA GLY A 575 28.23 -23.56 -29.16
C GLY A 575 28.58 -24.64 -30.18
N GLU A 576 28.57 -25.89 -29.74
CA GLU A 576 28.87 -27.04 -30.60
C GLU A 576 27.78 -27.28 -31.65
N VAL A 577 26.52 -27.37 -31.21
CA VAL A 577 25.35 -27.70 -32.06
C VAL A 577 24.33 -26.56 -32.17
N THR A 578 24.55 -25.44 -31.46
CA THR A 578 23.63 -24.30 -31.46
C THR A 578 24.37 -22.98 -31.56
N LEU A 579 23.75 -22.03 -32.26
CA LEU A 579 24.07 -20.60 -32.18
C LEU A 579 22.97 -19.95 -31.36
N ARG A 580 23.34 -19.22 -30.31
CA ARG A 580 22.42 -18.41 -29.52
C ARG A 580 22.67 -16.94 -29.78
N GLY A 581 21.59 -16.17 -29.93
CA GLY A 581 21.63 -14.73 -30.02
C GLY A 581 20.84 -14.10 -28.89
N SER A 582 21.42 -13.10 -28.24
CA SER A 582 20.74 -12.20 -27.31
C SER A 582 20.91 -10.78 -27.80
N ALA A 583 19.81 -10.10 -28.14
CA ALA A 583 19.85 -8.73 -28.61
C ALA A 583 19.11 -7.80 -27.65
N THR A 584 19.72 -6.65 -27.39
CA THR A 584 19.12 -5.52 -26.68
C THR A 584 18.80 -4.44 -27.68
N LEU A 585 17.52 -4.13 -27.83
CA LEU A 585 17.02 -3.10 -28.73
C LEU A 585 16.68 -1.88 -27.89
N GLU A 586 17.38 -0.78 -28.12
CA GLU A 586 17.11 0.50 -27.50
C GLU A 586 16.44 1.42 -28.52
N VAL A 587 15.15 1.67 -28.32
CA VAL A 587 14.32 2.48 -29.22
C VAL A 587 14.19 3.87 -28.63
N ASN A 588 14.48 4.90 -29.43
CA ASN A 588 14.37 6.30 -29.04
C ASN A 588 13.33 7.02 -29.92
N VAL A 589 12.12 7.20 -29.38
CA VAL A 589 11.01 7.87 -30.08
C VAL A 589 11.23 9.39 -30.05
N LYS A 590 11.55 9.95 -31.22
CA LYS A 590 11.83 11.38 -31.40
C LYS A 590 10.57 12.24 -31.44
N SER A 591 9.48 11.71 -32.02
CA SER A 591 8.20 12.40 -32.15
C SER A 591 7.06 11.42 -32.39
N GLY A 592 5.85 11.74 -31.93
CA GLY A 592 4.73 10.82 -31.97
C GLY A 592 4.87 9.72 -30.91
N THR A 593 4.09 8.65 -31.04
CA THR A 593 4.11 7.52 -30.11
C THR A 593 4.08 6.20 -30.86
N LEU A 594 4.52 5.12 -30.21
CA LEU A 594 4.48 3.75 -30.76
C LEU A 594 3.49 2.88 -29.97
N MET A 595 2.53 2.30 -30.68
CA MET A 595 1.62 1.27 -30.13
C MET A 595 2.02 -0.15 -30.51
N ALA A 596 2.82 -0.28 -31.57
CA ALA A 596 3.36 -1.52 -32.06
C ALA A 596 4.75 -1.27 -32.66
N LEU A 597 5.55 -2.33 -32.74
CA LEU A 597 6.87 -2.35 -33.37
C LEU A 597 6.98 -3.64 -34.21
N GLU A 598 7.65 -3.55 -35.35
CA GLU A 598 7.94 -4.71 -36.18
C GLU A 598 9.45 -4.98 -36.17
N LEU A 599 9.84 -6.24 -35.97
CA LEU A 599 11.24 -6.67 -36.01
C LEU A 599 11.44 -7.71 -37.11
N ASP A 600 12.51 -7.57 -37.88
CA ASP A 600 12.91 -8.53 -38.90
C ASP A 600 14.03 -9.44 -38.40
N LEU A 601 13.81 -10.75 -38.55
CA LEU A 601 14.77 -11.79 -38.24
C LEU A 601 15.00 -12.70 -39.46
N PRO A 602 16.22 -13.23 -39.65
CA PRO A 602 16.48 -14.28 -40.64
C PRO A 602 15.62 -15.54 -40.42
N ALA A 603 15.40 -16.32 -41.48
CA ALA A 603 14.71 -17.61 -41.35
C ALA A 603 15.50 -18.63 -40.54
N ASN A 604 14.80 -19.67 -40.07
CA ASN A 604 15.35 -20.79 -39.30
C ASN A 604 15.91 -20.38 -37.93
N LEU A 605 15.36 -19.34 -37.32
CA LEU A 605 15.59 -18.98 -35.93
C LEU A 605 14.38 -19.37 -35.09
N ASN A 606 14.63 -19.86 -33.88
CA ASN A 606 13.62 -20.08 -32.86
C ASN A 606 13.69 -18.92 -31.85
N VAL A 607 12.64 -18.11 -31.76
CA VAL A 607 12.57 -17.01 -30.79
C VAL A 607 12.20 -17.59 -29.43
N LEU A 608 13.11 -17.50 -28.47
CA LEU A 608 12.96 -18.08 -27.14
C LEU A 608 12.19 -17.15 -26.19
N SER A 609 12.49 -15.85 -26.24
CA SER A 609 11.82 -14.84 -25.43
C SER A 609 11.95 -13.46 -26.06
N LEU A 610 10.92 -12.63 -25.86
CA LEU A 610 10.94 -11.20 -26.11
C LEU A 610 10.32 -10.54 -24.88
N THR A 611 11.05 -9.65 -24.21
CA THR A 611 10.62 -8.95 -22.99
C THR A 611 10.88 -7.47 -23.11
N GLY A 612 10.03 -6.65 -22.52
CA GLY A 612 10.17 -5.21 -22.52
C GLY A 612 9.07 -4.51 -21.73
N PRO A 613 9.20 -3.21 -21.47
CA PRO A 613 8.18 -2.42 -20.79
C PRO A 613 6.89 -2.43 -21.60
N SER A 614 5.75 -2.55 -20.91
CA SER A 614 4.42 -2.47 -21.51
C SER A 614 4.16 -3.49 -22.63
N LEU A 615 4.90 -4.60 -22.70
CA LEU A 615 4.68 -5.62 -23.72
C LEU A 615 3.33 -6.33 -23.48
N ARG A 616 2.41 -6.23 -24.44
CA ARG A 616 1.12 -6.94 -24.40
C ARG A 616 1.28 -8.37 -24.90
N ASN A 617 1.80 -8.51 -26.12
CA ASN A 617 2.12 -9.77 -26.77
C ASN A 617 3.11 -9.53 -27.91
N PHE A 618 3.68 -10.62 -28.42
CA PHE A 618 4.38 -10.63 -29.70
C PHE A 618 3.95 -11.86 -30.51
N GLU A 619 3.93 -11.72 -31.83
CA GLU A 619 3.58 -12.80 -32.75
C GLU A 619 4.66 -12.92 -33.82
N VAL A 620 5.20 -14.12 -34.02
CA VAL A 620 6.23 -14.40 -35.03
C VAL A 620 5.54 -14.96 -36.27
N LYS A 621 5.72 -14.30 -37.42
CA LYS A 621 5.15 -14.70 -38.72
C LYS A 621 6.25 -14.91 -39.75
N PRO A 622 6.15 -15.93 -40.62
CA PRO A 622 7.02 -16.03 -41.78
C PRO A 622 6.82 -14.82 -42.70
N GLU A 623 7.90 -14.20 -43.17
CA GLU A 623 7.83 -13.08 -44.12
C GLU A 623 8.99 -13.13 -45.11
N GLY A 624 8.68 -13.24 -46.41
CA GLY A 624 9.68 -13.37 -47.47
C GLY A 624 10.61 -14.58 -47.24
N SER A 625 11.92 -14.33 -47.23
CA SER A 625 12.97 -15.32 -46.90
C SER A 625 13.34 -15.34 -45.41
N GLY A 626 12.60 -14.63 -44.55
CA GLY A 626 12.84 -14.48 -43.12
C GLY A 626 11.58 -14.64 -42.28
N GLN A 627 11.58 -13.99 -41.13
CA GLN A 627 10.46 -13.94 -40.18
C GLN A 627 10.30 -12.52 -39.68
N ARG A 628 9.06 -12.07 -39.51
CA ARG A 628 8.72 -10.80 -38.87
C ARG A 628 8.06 -11.03 -37.53
N ILE A 629 8.50 -10.29 -36.52
CA ILE A 629 7.91 -10.28 -35.19
C ILE A 629 7.07 -9.02 -35.06
N ALA A 630 5.75 -9.20 -34.95
CA ALA A 630 4.82 -8.12 -34.61
C ALA A 630 4.75 -8.00 -33.09
N VAL A 631 5.24 -6.88 -32.55
CA VAL A 631 5.26 -6.56 -31.12
C VAL A 631 4.14 -5.56 -30.83
N ALA A 632 3.26 -5.84 -29.87
CA ALA A 632 2.21 -4.91 -29.46
C ALA A 632 2.36 -4.48 -28.00
N PHE A 633 2.11 -3.20 -27.72
CA PHE A 633 2.22 -2.63 -26.38
C PHE A 633 0.85 -2.45 -25.69
N THR A 634 0.85 -2.38 -24.37
CA THR A 634 -0.35 -2.11 -23.56
C THR A 634 -0.69 -0.62 -23.50
N GLN A 635 0.29 0.26 -23.73
CA GLN A 635 0.17 1.72 -23.70
C GLN A 635 1.08 2.37 -24.75
N GLU A 636 0.84 3.65 -25.04
CA GLU A 636 1.63 4.43 -26.00
C GLU A 636 3.06 4.60 -25.50
N MET A 637 4.02 4.15 -26.31
CA MET A 637 5.44 4.22 -25.98
C MET A 637 6.03 5.52 -26.54
N GLU A 638 6.63 6.31 -25.66
CA GLU A 638 7.33 7.56 -25.95
C GLU A 638 8.73 7.57 -25.29
N GLY A 639 9.59 8.49 -25.73
CA GLY A 639 10.96 8.59 -25.23
C GLY A 639 11.80 7.34 -25.54
N GLN A 640 12.71 7.01 -24.63
CA GLN A 640 13.64 5.90 -24.78
C GLN A 640 13.16 4.67 -24.01
N PHE A 641 13.07 3.52 -24.67
CA PHE A 641 12.72 2.25 -24.04
C PHE A 641 13.52 1.08 -24.63
N ARG A 642 13.55 -0.04 -23.91
CA ARG A 642 14.39 -1.19 -24.24
C ARG A 642 13.58 -2.47 -24.35
N LEU A 643 13.83 -3.23 -25.41
CA LEU A 643 13.38 -4.62 -25.57
C LEU A 643 14.58 -5.55 -25.50
N GLU A 644 14.40 -6.71 -24.88
CA GLU A 644 15.36 -7.81 -24.90
C GLU A 644 14.75 -8.99 -25.65
N ILE A 645 15.49 -9.51 -26.63
CA ILE A 645 15.09 -10.69 -27.39
C ILE A 645 16.21 -11.73 -27.32
N SER A 646 15.81 -12.98 -27.08
CA SER A 646 16.69 -14.14 -27.15
C SER A 646 16.16 -15.11 -28.18
N TYR A 647 17.05 -15.62 -29.02
CA TYR A 647 16.73 -16.55 -30.10
C TYR A 647 17.87 -17.54 -30.31
N GLU A 648 17.58 -18.67 -30.94
CA GLU A 648 18.57 -19.68 -31.23
C GLU A 648 18.40 -20.29 -32.62
N ARG A 649 19.48 -20.85 -33.14
CA ARG A 649 19.49 -21.67 -34.35
C ARG A 649 20.24 -22.96 -34.07
N ILE A 650 19.63 -24.07 -34.44
CA ILE A 650 20.31 -25.37 -34.46
C ILE A 650 21.26 -25.38 -35.66
N LEU A 651 22.54 -25.63 -35.41
CA LEU A 651 23.56 -25.80 -36.44
C LEU A 651 23.61 -27.28 -36.83
N ALA A 652 23.65 -27.56 -38.14
CA ALA A 652 23.84 -28.93 -38.60
C ALA A 652 25.23 -29.47 -38.20
N ASP A 653 25.37 -30.79 -38.18
CA ASP A 653 26.68 -31.42 -38.00
C ASP A 653 27.62 -31.01 -39.13
N ASN A 654 28.82 -30.52 -38.77
CA ASN A 654 29.88 -30.04 -39.67
C ASN A 654 29.63 -28.70 -40.40
N VAL A 655 28.84 -27.77 -39.85
CA VAL A 655 28.77 -26.41 -40.42
C VAL A 655 30.11 -25.69 -40.23
N ALA A 656 30.87 -25.55 -41.32
CA ALA A 656 32.15 -24.85 -41.34
C ALA A 656 32.00 -23.33 -41.41
N GLU A 657 30.90 -22.82 -41.97
CA GLU A 657 30.60 -21.40 -42.11
C GLU A 657 29.17 -21.06 -41.71
N VAL A 658 29.01 -20.02 -40.89
CA VAL A 658 27.76 -19.61 -40.29
C VAL A 658 27.55 -18.10 -40.51
N VAL A 659 26.44 -17.71 -41.14
CA VAL A 659 26.05 -16.29 -41.22
C VAL A 659 25.44 -15.87 -39.89
N VAL A 660 25.95 -14.79 -39.30
CA VAL A 660 25.49 -14.27 -38.00
C VAL A 660 24.09 -13.67 -38.15
N PRO A 661 23.08 -14.22 -37.46
CA PRO A 661 21.76 -13.63 -37.42
C PRO A 661 21.74 -12.42 -36.49
N VAL A 662 21.22 -11.29 -36.96
CA VAL A 662 21.00 -10.08 -36.16
C VAL A 662 19.57 -9.61 -36.38
N VAL A 663 18.97 -9.05 -35.34
CA VAL A 663 17.61 -8.50 -35.36
C VAL A 663 17.65 -7.10 -35.97
N ALA A 664 16.76 -6.81 -36.91
CA ALA A 664 16.55 -5.47 -37.45
C ALA A 664 15.22 -4.89 -36.95
N VAL A 665 15.16 -3.58 -36.75
CA VAL A 665 14.00 -2.82 -36.27
C VAL A 665 13.37 -2.09 -37.44
N VAL A 666 12.18 -2.55 -37.84
CA VAL A 666 11.49 -2.00 -39.02
C VAL A 666 10.94 -0.62 -38.70
N GLY A 667 11.17 0.34 -39.60
CA GLY A 667 10.62 1.70 -39.51
C GLY A 667 11.49 2.71 -38.74
N ALA A 668 12.66 2.32 -38.25
CA ALA A 668 13.62 3.24 -37.64
C ALA A 668 14.18 4.23 -38.70
N GLU A 669 14.27 5.53 -38.36
CA GLU A 669 14.90 6.54 -39.22
C GLU A 669 16.40 6.32 -39.34
N VAL A 670 17.03 5.93 -38.22
CA VAL A 670 18.41 5.45 -38.16
C VAL A 670 18.43 4.20 -37.29
N GLU A 671 18.98 3.12 -37.82
CA GLU A 671 19.36 1.94 -37.05
C GLU A 671 20.89 1.82 -37.04
N HIS A 672 21.47 1.62 -35.87
CA HIS A 672 22.89 1.25 -35.71
C HIS A 672 23.03 0.21 -34.63
N GLY A 673 24.16 -0.48 -34.59
CA GLY A 673 24.31 -1.57 -33.65
C GLY A 673 25.72 -2.06 -33.46
N ARG A 674 25.88 -2.94 -32.49
CA ARG A 674 27.12 -3.64 -32.20
C ARG A 674 26.85 -5.13 -32.13
N ILE A 675 27.82 -5.90 -32.59
CA ILE A 675 27.79 -7.36 -32.58
C ILE A 675 29.02 -7.82 -31.81
N ALA A 676 28.81 -8.48 -30.67
CA ALA A 676 29.83 -9.20 -29.94
C ALA A 676 29.67 -10.70 -30.21
N VAL A 677 30.78 -11.40 -30.45
CA VAL A 677 30.79 -12.84 -30.71
C VAL A 677 31.63 -13.52 -29.66
N GLU A 678 31.10 -14.60 -29.08
CA GLU A 678 31.78 -15.45 -28.11
C GLU A 678 31.68 -16.93 -28.49
N ALA A 679 32.52 -17.75 -27.87
CA ALA A 679 32.43 -19.20 -27.92
C ALA A 679 31.99 -19.73 -26.55
N LEU A 680 31.01 -20.65 -26.54
CA LEU A 680 30.48 -21.29 -25.33
C LEU A 680 31.20 -22.61 -24.98
N THR A 681 31.83 -23.23 -25.96
CA THR A 681 32.58 -24.48 -25.83
C THR A 681 33.94 -24.32 -26.49
N ALA A 682 34.74 -25.39 -26.60
CA ALA A 682 36.06 -25.41 -27.25
C ALA A 682 35.96 -25.22 -28.79
N VAL A 683 35.41 -24.09 -29.23
CA VAL A 683 35.20 -23.72 -30.62
C VAL A 683 36.02 -22.48 -30.94
N GLU A 684 36.81 -22.56 -32.00
CA GLU A 684 37.52 -21.42 -32.58
C GLU A 684 36.64 -20.73 -33.61
N VAL A 685 36.49 -19.41 -33.46
CA VAL A 685 35.66 -18.56 -34.31
C VAL A 685 36.54 -17.54 -35.02
N GLN A 686 36.48 -17.52 -36.35
CA GLN A 686 37.16 -16.54 -37.19
C GLN A 686 36.16 -15.89 -38.14
N ALA A 687 36.29 -14.60 -38.43
CA ALA A 687 35.42 -13.96 -39.43
C ALA A 687 35.81 -14.39 -40.85
N SER A 688 34.88 -14.95 -41.62
CA SER A 688 35.07 -15.33 -43.03
C SER A 688 34.56 -14.26 -44.00
N THR A 689 33.48 -13.56 -43.63
CA THR A 689 32.88 -12.48 -44.43
C THR A 689 32.59 -11.29 -43.53
N VAL A 690 33.05 -10.10 -43.92
CA VAL A 690 32.81 -8.84 -43.19
C VAL A 690 32.46 -7.76 -44.22
N GLN A 691 31.18 -7.39 -44.31
CA GLN A 691 30.69 -6.36 -45.25
C GLN A 691 29.84 -5.33 -44.50
N GLN A 692 30.08 -4.02 -44.75
CA GLN A 692 29.41 -2.90 -44.06
C GLN A 692 29.53 -2.94 -42.52
N LEU A 693 30.65 -3.50 -42.02
CA LEU A 693 30.96 -3.61 -40.59
C LEU A 693 32.31 -2.96 -40.31
N SER A 694 32.43 -2.29 -39.17
CA SER A 694 33.71 -1.81 -38.63
C SER A 694 34.09 -2.60 -37.38
N THR A 695 35.35 -2.98 -37.24
CA THR A 695 35.84 -3.64 -36.02
C THR A 695 35.82 -2.69 -34.83
N VAL A 696 35.60 -3.23 -33.64
CA VAL A 696 35.51 -2.50 -32.38
C VAL A 696 36.36 -3.22 -31.33
N ASP A 697 37.04 -2.46 -30.46
CA ASP A 697 37.75 -3.05 -29.32
C ASP A 697 36.74 -3.47 -28.23
N VAL A 698 37.03 -4.54 -27.49
CA VAL A 698 36.14 -5.02 -26.42
C VAL A 698 35.87 -3.94 -25.37
N ASN A 699 36.85 -3.07 -25.09
CA ASN A 699 36.69 -1.96 -24.13
C ASN A 699 35.76 -0.85 -24.62
N GLU A 700 35.47 -0.79 -25.92
CA GLU A 700 34.52 0.16 -26.52
C GLU A 700 33.08 -0.39 -26.56
N LEU A 701 32.88 -1.65 -26.18
CA LEU A 701 31.54 -2.22 -26.06
C LEU A 701 30.80 -1.67 -24.84
N PRO A 702 29.46 -1.50 -24.92
CA PRO A 702 28.65 -1.13 -23.78
C PRO A 702 28.84 -2.12 -22.62
N GLN A 703 29.02 -1.61 -21.40
CA GLN A 703 29.19 -2.46 -20.21
C GLN A 703 28.07 -3.49 -20.06
N GLN A 704 26.84 -3.13 -20.40
CA GLN A 704 25.69 -4.02 -20.33
C GLN A 704 25.80 -5.23 -21.28
N LEU A 705 26.46 -5.08 -22.42
CA LEU A 705 26.73 -6.18 -23.35
C LEU A 705 27.83 -7.09 -22.81
N VAL A 706 28.88 -6.50 -22.22
CA VAL A 706 29.98 -7.26 -21.59
C VAL A 706 29.49 -8.05 -20.38
N LEU A 707 28.62 -7.46 -19.55
CA LEU A 707 28.04 -8.11 -18.36
C LEU A 707 27.04 -9.23 -18.68
N LYS A 708 26.60 -9.39 -19.94
CA LYS A 708 25.74 -10.51 -20.35
C LYS A 708 26.50 -11.83 -20.46
N THR A 709 27.83 -11.80 -20.40
CA THR A 709 28.64 -13.01 -20.50
C THR A 709 29.77 -13.04 -19.48
N THR A 710 30.18 -14.27 -19.15
CA THR A 710 31.42 -14.56 -18.40
C THR A 710 32.50 -15.17 -19.29
N ASN A 711 32.18 -15.44 -20.56
CA ASN A 711 33.11 -15.92 -21.57
C ASN A 711 33.83 -14.74 -22.24
N PRO A 712 35.06 -14.94 -22.75
CA PRO A 712 35.76 -13.89 -23.47
C PRO A 712 35.07 -13.60 -24.80
N ILE A 713 34.81 -12.31 -25.05
CA ILE A 713 34.36 -11.82 -26.36
C ILE A 713 35.53 -11.92 -27.34
N LEU A 714 35.35 -12.69 -28.41
CA LEU A 714 36.39 -13.01 -29.38
C LEU A 714 36.44 -12.01 -30.54
N LEU A 715 35.26 -11.57 -31.00
CA LEU A 715 35.12 -10.61 -32.10
C LEU A 715 34.08 -9.56 -31.74
N ALA A 716 34.32 -8.31 -32.13
CA ALA A 716 33.40 -7.21 -31.91
C ALA A 716 33.33 -6.29 -33.14
N TYR A 717 32.11 -5.97 -33.56
CA TYR A 717 31.83 -5.12 -34.72
C TYR A 717 30.78 -4.07 -34.39
N LYS A 718 30.80 -2.96 -35.12
CA LYS A 718 29.72 -1.97 -35.18
C LYS A 718 29.23 -1.80 -36.60
N TYR A 719 27.97 -1.42 -36.72
CA TYR A 719 27.31 -1.16 -38.00
C TYR A 719 26.34 0.00 -37.88
N VAL A 720 26.04 0.60 -39.04
CA VAL A 720 24.88 1.44 -39.27
C VAL A 720 24.10 0.73 -40.35
N HIS A 721 22.78 0.62 -40.21
CA HIS A 721 21.94 -0.02 -41.21
C HIS A 721 21.97 0.80 -42.49
N VAL A 722 22.36 0.16 -43.60
CA VAL A 722 22.44 0.73 -44.94
C VAL A 722 21.91 -0.30 -45.94
N ASP A 723 21.38 0.16 -47.06
CA ASP A 723 21.04 -0.69 -48.21
C ASP A 723 22.24 -0.72 -49.18
N PRO A 724 22.88 -1.87 -49.46
CA PRO A 724 22.53 -3.23 -49.01
C PRO A 724 22.95 -3.55 -47.57
N PRO A 725 22.23 -4.48 -46.89
CA PRO A 725 22.44 -4.79 -45.47
C PRO A 725 23.83 -5.38 -45.20
N PHE A 726 24.32 -5.17 -43.98
CA PHE A 726 25.61 -5.73 -43.55
C PHE A 726 25.58 -7.27 -43.53
N GLN A 727 26.76 -7.87 -43.66
CA GLN A 727 26.92 -9.32 -43.58
C GLN A 727 28.14 -9.68 -42.73
N LEU A 728 27.93 -10.54 -41.73
CA LEU A 728 28.98 -11.18 -40.95
C LEU A 728 28.88 -12.70 -41.13
N GLY A 729 29.90 -13.28 -41.75
CA GLY A 729 30.10 -14.72 -41.82
C GLY A 729 31.20 -15.15 -40.85
N LEU A 730 30.98 -16.25 -40.13
CA LEU A 730 31.94 -16.84 -39.21
C LEU A 730 32.36 -18.21 -39.72
N LYS A 731 33.67 -18.46 -39.78
CA LYS A 731 34.25 -19.79 -39.88
C LYS A 731 34.40 -20.38 -38.48
N VAL A 732 33.88 -21.59 -38.30
CA VAL A 732 33.77 -22.25 -36.98
C VAL A 732 34.57 -23.55 -36.99
N THR A 733 35.54 -23.70 -36.09
CA THR A 733 36.40 -24.91 -35.97
C THR A 733 36.25 -25.51 -34.57
N ARG A 734 35.82 -26.77 -34.46
CA ARG A 734 35.59 -27.46 -33.19
C ARG A 734 36.86 -28.16 -32.69
N HIS A 735 37.16 -28.04 -31.40
CA HIS A 735 38.26 -28.72 -30.71
C HIS A 735 37.72 -29.66 -29.62
N LYS A 736 38.48 -30.72 -29.27
CA LYS A 736 38.07 -31.69 -28.23
C LYS A 736 38.41 -31.15 -26.83
N GLU A 737 37.41 -31.02 -25.97
CA GLU A 737 37.57 -30.57 -24.58
C GLU A 737 38.14 -31.69 -23.68
N ILE A 738 38.96 -31.33 -22.69
CA ILE A 738 39.55 -32.24 -21.70
C ILE A 738 39.02 -31.83 -20.33
N ASP A 739 38.41 -32.78 -19.60
CA ASP A 739 37.77 -32.50 -18.32
C ASP A 739 38.80 -32.24 -17.19
N VAL A 740 38.55 -31.24 -16.35
CA VAL A 740 39.43 -30.83 -15.22
C VAL A 740 38.70 -30.98 -13.89
N GLN A 741 39.38 -31.55 -12.90
CA GLN A 741 38.78 -31.85 -11.59
C GLN A 741 38.41 -30.57 -10.83
N SER A 742 37.11 -30.35 -10.64
CA SER A 742 36.55 -29.17 -9.97
C SER A 742 36.23 -29.37 -8.48
N ALA A 743 36.40 -30.60 -7.98
CA ALA A 743 36.16 -30.97 -6.60
C ALA A 743 37.02 -32.20 -6.20
N ALA A 744 37.49 -32.25 -4.95
CA ALA A 744 38.24 -33.38 -4.41
C ALA A 744 37.95 -33.58 -2.90
N ILE A 745 38.17 -34.81 -2.42
CA ILE A 745 38.15 -35.16 -1.00
C ILE A 745 39.61 -35.19 -0.53
N GLU A 746 39.98 -34.31 0.40
CA GLU A 746 41.36 -34.26 0.92
C GLU A 746 41.60 -35.42 1.89
N ASN A 747 40.67 -35.63 2.84
CA ASN A 747 40.76 -36.70 3.83
C ASN A 747 39.44 -37.46 3.91
N ALA A 748 39.51 -38.78 4.03
CA ALA A 748 38.39 -39.66 4.33
C ALA A 748 38.74 -40.52 5.56
N HIS A 749 38.05 -40.30 6.68
CA HIS A 749 38.23 -41.09 7.90
C HIS A 749 37.03 -42.00 8.14
N TYR A 750 37.26 -43.30 8.03
CA TYR A 750 36.27 -44.35 8.28
C TYR A 750 36.48 -44.96 9.66
N ARG A 751 35.38 -45.20 10.37
CA ARG A 751 35.36 -45.96 11.63
C ARG A 751 34.25 -46.99 11.55
N THR A 752 34.62 -48.26 11.53
CA THR A 752 33.67 -49.37 11.43
C THR A 752 33.66 -50.19 12.70
N LEU A 753 32.47 -50.38 13.24
CA LEU A 753 32.22 -51.26 14.37
C LEU A 753 31.53 -52.54 13.89
N PHE A 754 32.12 -53.69 14.19
CA PHE A 754 31.49 -54.99 14.02
C PHE A 754 30.89 -55.48 15.33
N THR A 755 29.67 -55.96 15.25
CA THR A 755 28.93 -56.54 16.38
C THR A 755 28.86 -58.07 16.24
N SER A 756 28.73 -58.78 17.37
CA SER A 756 28.67 -60.24 17.36
C SER A 756 27.43 -60.82 16.66
N ASP A 757 26.35 -60.03 16.58
CA ASP A 757 25.07 -60.37 15.96
C ASP A 757 25.02 -60.11 14.44
N GLY A 758 26.14 -59.71 13.82
CA GLY A 758 26.23 -59.59 12.36
C GLY A 758 25.86 -58.21 11.82
N LEU A 759 25.97 -57.15 12.63
CA LEU A 759 25.82 -55.77 12.15
C LEU A 759 27.20 -55.07 12.10
N ALA A 760 27.54 -54.47 10.95
CA ALA A 760 28.68 -53.59 10.82
C ALA A 760 28.20 -52.16 10.64
N VAL A 761 28.59 -51.25 11.53
CA VAL A 761 28.22 -49.83 11.40
C VAL A 761 29.44 -48.97 11.13
N THR A 762 29.40 -48.20 10.05
CA THR A 762 30.48 -47.35 9.61
C THR A 762 30.10 -45.88 9.69
N LYS A 763 30.92 -45.09 10.38
CA LYS A 763 30.95 -43.63 10.26
C LYS A 763 32.07 -43.24 9.30
N VAL A 764 31.75 -42.39 8.33
CA VAL A 764 32.75 -41.72 7.48
C VAL A 764 32.70 -40.21 7.71
N GLU A 765 33.87 -39.58 7.71
CA GLU A 765 34.06 -38.14 7.72
C GLU A 765 34.96 -37.73 6.55
N TYR A 766 34.41 -37.01 5.58
CA TYR A 766 35.12 -36.47 4.43
C TYR A 766 35.46 -35.00 4.65
N THR A 767 36.69 -34.58 4.33
CA THR A 767 37.03 -33.17 4.16
C THR A 767 36.97 -32.82 2.67
N VAL A 768 35.93 -32.11 2.24
CA VAL A 768 35.64 -31.86 0.82
C VAL A 768 35.95 -30.43 0.41
N ARG A 769 36.63 -30.26 -0.73
CA ARG A 769 36.74 -28.99 -1.44
C ARG A 769 35.96 -29.07 -2.74
N ASN A 770 35.09 -28.10 -2.96
CA ASN A 770 34.15 -28.15 -4.07
C ASN A 770 33.89 -26.76 -4.64
N THR A 771 34.17 -26.56 -5.92
CA THR A 771 33.93 -25.27 -6.58
C THR A 771 32.65 -25.24 -7.41
N ARG A 772 32.17 -26.40 -7.90
CA ARG A 772 31.07 -26.46 -8.88
C ARG A 772 30.15 -27.68 -8.80
N LYS A 773 30.52 -28.76 -8.11
CA LYS A 773 29.77 -30.04 -8.12
C LYS A 773 28.58 -29.99 -7.16
N GLN A 774 27.37 -30.23 -7.65
CA GLN A 774 26.15 -30.08 -6.83
C GLN A 774 25.92 -31.24 -5.86
N PHE A 775 26.37 -32.45 -6.22
CA PHE A 775 26.16 -33.66 -5.43
C PHE A 775 27.46 -34.47 -5.33
N LEU A 776 27.73 -35.02 -4.16
CA LEU A 776 28.70 -36.09 -3.94
C LEU A 776 27.95 -37.41 -4.10
N LYS A 777 28.32 -38.21 -5.10
CA LYS A 777 27.79 -39.56 -5.28
C LYS A 777 28.69 -40.54 -4.56
N VAL A 778 28.10 -41.41 -3.74
CA VAL A 778 28.82 -42.45 -2.98
C VAL A 778 28.19 -43.81 -3.26
N ALA A 779 28.96 -44.71 -3.87
CA ALA A 779 28.56 -46.10 -4.02
C ALA A 779 28.79 -46.83 -2.69
N LEU A 780 27.73 -47.31 -2.07
CA LEU A 780 27.80 -48.04 -0.79
C LEU A 780 28.02 -49.54 -1.01
N PRO A 781 28.62 -50.23 -0.02
CA PRO A 781 28.64 -51.69 0.01
C PRO A 781 27.25 -52.31 -0.11
N ALA A 782 27.18 -53.52 -0.68
CA ALA A 782 25.92 -54.27 -0.74
C ALA A 782 25.28 -54.44 0.65
N ASP A 783 23.95 -54.48 0.69
CA ASP A 783 23.17 -54.61 1.93
C ASP A 783 23.41 -53.51 2.98
N SER A 784 23.77 -52.30 2.52
CA SER A 784 23.97 -51.12 3.37
C SER A 784 22.76 -50.19 3.40
N GLU A 785 22.47 -49.67 4.59
CA GLU A 785 21.41 -48.68 4.85
C GLU A 785 22.01 -47.40 5.46
N VAL A 786 21.73 -46.23 4.87
CA VAL A 786 22.20 -44.94 5.39
C VAL A 786 21.31 -44.50 6.55
N TRP A 787 21.92 -44.20 7.69
CA TRP A 787 21.22 -43.78 8.91
C TRP A 787 21.24 -42.25 9.09
N SER A 788 22.32 -41.58 8.71
CA SER A 788 22.41 -40.12 8.81
C SER A 788 23.49 -39.53 7.92
N VAL A 789 23.26 -38.30 7.42
CA VAL A 789 24.24 -37.51 6.66
C VAL A 789 24.25 -36.07 7.19
N PHE A 790 25.43 -35.47 7.30
CA PHE A 790 25.63 -34.07 7.62
C PHE A 790 26.61 -33.42 6.65
N VAL A 791 26.32 -32.20 6.22
CA VAL A 791 27.19 -31.38 5.37
C VAL A 791 27.44 -30.07 6.08
N ALA A 792 28.72 -29.76 6.35
CA ALA A 792 29.15 -28.59 7.13
C ALA A 792 28.41 -28.46 8.48
N GLY A 793 28.13 -29.59 9.15
CA GLY A 793 27.42 -29.65 10.43
C GLY A 793 25.88 -29.59 10.33
N SER A 794 25.32 -29.35 9.15
CA SER A 794 23.86 -29.35 8.91
C SER A 794 23.39 -30.74 8.48
N ALA A 795 22.27 -31.23 9.06
CA ALA A 795 21.69 -32.51 8.65
C ALA A 795 21.15 -32.42 7.23
N GLU A 796 21.56 -33.33 6.36
CA GLU A 796 21.14 -33.41 4.96
C GLU A 796 20.39 -34.70 4.68
N LYS A 797 19.40 -34.64 3.80
CA LYS A 797 18.66 -35.84 3.37
C LYS A 797 19.36 -36.45 2.14
N PRO A 798 19.95 -37.65 2.25
CA PRO A 798 20.50 -38.34 1.08
C PRO A 798 19.38 -38.75 0.12
N ALA A 799 19.66 -38.74 -1.18
CA ALA A 799 18.78 -39.27 -2.22
C ALA A 799 19.41 -40.53 -2.84
N LEU A 800 18.58 -41.46 -3.32
CA LEU A 800 19.05 -42.62 -4.09
C LEU A 800 19.28 -42.19 -5.55
N ALA A 801 20.38 -42.61 -6.16
CA ALA A 801 20.60 -42.42 -7.59
C ALA A 801 19.78 -43.45 -8.37
N GLY A 802 18.49 -43.15 -8.58
CA GLY A 802 17.59 -44.02 -9.34
C GLY A 802 16.11 -43.70 -9.17
N ASP A 803 15.65 -42.59 -9.76
CA ASP A 803 14.35 -42.50 -10.45
C ASP A 803 14.26 -41.13 -11.16
N GLY A 804 14.69 -41.06 -12.43
CA GLY A 804 14.59 -39.83 -13.21
C GLY A 804 15.44 -39.80 -14.48
N GLY A 805 14.90 -40.37 -15.56
CA GLY A 805 15.19 -39.96 -16.95
C GLY A 805 16.37 -40.62 -17.65
N ASP A 806 16.03 -41.49 -18.61
CA ASP A 806 16.83 -41.98 -19.75
C ASP A 806 18.17 -42.66 -19.45
N THR A 807 18.15 -43.99 -19.41
CA THR A 807 19.36 -44.78 -19.66
C THR A 807 19.05 -45.88 -20.66
N GLU A 808 19.65 -45.75 -21.84
CA GLU A 808 19.80 -46.82 -22.80
C GLU A 808 20.52 -48.02 -22.16
N ALA A 809 20.21 -49.19 -22.73
CA ALA A 809 20.52 -50.50 -22.22
C ALA A 809 22.03 -50.80 -22.04
N GLY A 810 22.34 -51.49 -20.95
CA GLY A 810 23.37 -52.54 -20.95
C GLY A 810 24.54 -52.37 -19.98
N ALA A 811 24.38 -52.85 -18.75
CA ALA A 811 25.36 -53.68 -18.04
C ALA A 811 24.81 -54.06 -16.65
N GLU A 812 24.78 -55.37 -16.37
CA GLU A 812 24.45 -55.92 -15.06
C GLU A 812 25.53 -55.55 -14.02
N ALA A 813 25.11 -55.03 -12.87
CA ALA A 813 25.79 -55.27 -11.58
C ALA A 813 24.79 -55.06 -10.43
N ALA A 814 24.36 -56.16 -9.83
CA ALA A 814 23.55 -56.18 -8.62
C ALA A 814 24.34 -55.60 -7.42
N GLY A 815 23.70 -54.74 -6.62
CA GLY A 815 24.02 -54.58 -5.19
C GLY A 815 24.47 -53.20 -4.69
N ALA A 816 24.88 -52.25 -5.54
CA ALA A 816 25.35 -50.94 -5.06
C ALA A 816 24.21 -49.92 -4.96
N THR A 817 23.90 -49.48 -3.75
CA THR A 817 22.96 -48.38 -3.53
C THR A 817 23.74 -47.08 -3.62
N ASP A 818 23.70 -46.44 -4.78
CA ASP A 818 24.35 -45.15 -5.01
C ASP A 818 23.60 -44.03 -4.28
N VAL A 819 24.30 -43.32 -3.40
CA VAL A 819 23.73 -42.24 -2.59
C VAL A 819 24.22 -40.88 -3.09
N LEU A 820 23.28 -39.96 -3.29
CA LEU A 820 23.54 -38.56 -3.65
C LEU A 820 23.42 -37.69 -2.40
N ILE A 821 24.52 -37.03 -2.05
CA ILE A 821 24.61 -36.08 -0.95
C ILE A 821 24.73 -34.68 -1.55
N LYS A 822 23.80 -33.78 -1.24
CA LYS A 822 23.84 -32.40 -1.72
C LYS A 822 25.04 -31.66 -1.13
N MET A 823 25.82 -31.01 -1.98
CA MET A 823 27.06 -30.34 -1.61
C MET A 823 26.92 -28.83 -1.64
N ILE A 824 27.74 -28.15 -0.84
CA ILE A 824 27.95 -26.70 -0.90
C ILE A 824 29.20 -26.39 -1.73
N ASN A 825 29.27 -25.18 -2.29
CA ASN A 825 30.47 -24.68 -2.95
C ASN A 825 31.35 -23.96 -1.92
N SER A 826 32.56 -24.47 -1.70
CA SER A 826 33.56 -23.85 -0.84
C SER A 826 34.97 -24.31 -1.22
N SER A 827 35.90 -23.34 -1.29
CA SER A 827 37.33 -23.56 -1.51
C SER A 827 38.08 -23.99 -0.25
N ASP A 828 37.53 -23.72 0.93
CA ASP A 828 38.25 -23.76 2.21
C ASP A 828 38.17 -25.12 2.92
N GLY A 829 37.54 -26.11 2.28
CA GLY A 829 37.33 -27.44 2.85
C GLY A 829 36.15 -27.45 3.82
N PHE A 830 35.24 -28.41 3.69
CA PHE A 830 34.14 -28.59 4.64
C PHE A 830 33.88 -30.07 4.94
N PRO A 831 33.42 -30.40 6.16
CA PRO A 831 33.17 -31.77 6.54
C PRO A 831 31.86 -32.30 5.93
N VAL A 832 31.90 -33.52 5.41
CA VAL A 832 30.71 -34.31 5.08
C VAL A 832 30.77 -35.59 5.91
N GLU A 833 29.84 -35.74 6.85
CA GLU A 833 29.75 -36.91 7.72
C GLU A 833 28.61 -37.81 7.28
N MET A 834 28.84 -39.12 7.20
CA MET A 834 27.80 -40.10 6.89
C MET A 834 27.94 -41.32 7.81
N VAL A 835 26.79 -41.83 8.28
CA VAL A 835 26.70 -43.08 9.04
C VAL A 835 25.82 -44.04 8.25
N TYR A 836 26.33 -45.24 7.99
CA TYR A 836 25.59 -46.32 7.35
C TYR A 836 25.87 -47.65 8.04
N ALA A 837 24.89 -48.56 8.00
CA ALA A 837 25.03 -49.90 8.56
C ALA A 837 24.89 -50.96 7.46
N THR A 838 25.77 -51.95 7.51
CA THR A 838 25.81 -53.10 6.60
C THR A 838 25.43 -54.35 7.38
N ARG A 839 24.49 -55.13 6.87
CA ARG A 839 24.11 -56.42 7.47
C ARG A 839 25.07 -57.51 7.00
N LEU A 840 25.56 -58.31 7.94
CA LEU A 840 26.50 -59.41 7.76
C LEU A 840 25.99 -60.66 8.49
N ASP A 841 26.64 -61.80 8.25
CA ASP A 841 26.38 -63.01 9.02
C ASP A 841 26.83 -62.84 10.49
N ALA A 842 26.10 -63.45 11.42
CA ALA A 842 26.46 -63.44 12.83
C ALA A 842 27.80 -64.14 13.08
N VAL A 843 28.57 -63.62 14.03
CA VAL A 843 29.94 -64.11 14.31
C VAL A 843 29.87 -65.46 15.03
N GLY A 844 30.45 -66.50 14.42
CA GLY A 844 30.47 -67.88 14.93
C GLY A 844 31.69 -68.22 15.80
N SER A 845 31.99 -69.51 15.98
CA SER A 845 33.17 -69.97 16.73
C SER A 845 34.46 -70.00 15.91
N ILE A 846 34.37 -70.00 14.57
CA ILE A 846 35.50 -69.88 13.64
C ILE A 846 34.96 -69.26 12.36
N GLY A 847 35.72 -68.34 11.75
CA GLY A 847 35.30 -67.66 10.54
C GLY A 847 36.26 -66.54 10.15
N SER A 848 35.80 -65.66 9.27
CA SER A 848 36.51 -64.46 8.84
C SER A 848 35.58 -63.26 8.83
N ILE A 849 36.07 -62.10 9.25
CA ILE A 849 35.37 -60.81 9.17
C ILE A 849 36.07 -59.97 8.13
N GLY A 850 35.34 -59.49 7.14
CA GLY A 850 35.88 -58.58 6.14
C GLY A 850 34.83 -57.58 5.66
N SER A 851 35.28 -56.48 5.08
CA SER A 851 34.43 -55.45 4.50
C SER A 851 35.21 -54.66 3.44
N HIS A 852 34.48 -53.88 2.65
CA HIS A 852 35.01 -52.91 1.70
C HIS A 852 34.48 -51.51 2.02
N LEU A 853 35.29 -50.50 1.75
CA LEU A 853 34.91 -49.10 1.91
C LEU A 853 33.96 -48.65 0.78
N PRO A 854 33.09 -47.65 1.04
CA PRO A 854 32.26 -47.06 0.00
C PRO A 854 33.12 -46.23 -0.97
N ARG A 855 32.65 -46.10 -2.22
CA ARG A 855 33.39 -45.42 -3.30
C ARG A 855 32.76 -44.07 -3.66
N PRO A 856 33.34 -42.94 -3.21
CA PRO A 856 32.89 -41.62 -3.65
C PRO A 856 33.33 -41.32 -5.10
N ASP A 857 32.53 -40.53 -5.83
CA ASP A 857 32.77 -40.10 -7.21
C ASP A 857 33.69 -38.87 -7.33
N MET A 858 34.56 -38.69 -6.35
CA MET A 858 35.55 -37.63 -6.23
C MET A 858 36.87 -38.23 -5.80
N VAL A 859 38.00 -37.76 -6.34
CA VAL A 859 39.32 -38.26 -5.92
C VAL A 859 39.50 -38.06 -4.41
N VAL A 860 39.84 -39.13 -3.70
CA VAL A 860 40.17 -39.10 -2.27
C VAL A 860 41.68 -39.12 -2.11
N THR A 861 42.27 -38.06 -1.56
CA THR A 861 43.73 -37.95 -1.46
C THR A 861 44.29 -38.89 -0.40
N HIS A 862 43.70 -38.87 0.80
CA HIS A 862 44.13 -39.69 1.93
C HIS A 862 42.95 -40.41 2.60
N THR A 863 43.05 -41.73 2.76
CA THR A 863 42.04 -42.57 3.42
C THR A 863 42.63 -43.24 4.65
N ARG A 864 41.92 -43.15 5.78
CA ARG A 864 42.19 -43.89 7.01
C ARG A 864 40.97 -44.69 7.42
N TRP A 865 41.17 -45.93 7.84
CA TRP A 865 40.10 -46.83 8.30
C TRP A 865 40.44 -47.47 9.64
N ASP A 866 39.68 -47.12 10.68
CA ASP A 866 39.75 -47.75 11.99
C ASP A 866 38.61 -48.78 12.13
N VAL A 867 38.96 -50.01 12.49
CA VAL A 867 38.05 -51.15 12.60
C VAL A 867 38.05 -51.68 14.03
N PHE A 868 36.86 -51.84 14.60
CA PHE A 868 36.65 -52.33 15.95
C PHE A 868 35.89 -53.67 15.90
N LEU A 869 36.54 -54.74 16.36
CA LEU A 869 35.99 -56.10 16.38
C LEU A 869 35.54 -56.52 17.79
N PRO A 870 34.56 -57.44 17.91
CA PRO A 870 34.08 -57.95 19.20
C PRO A 870 35.18 -58.54 20.10
N ALA A 871 35.02 -58.42 21.42
CA ALA A 871 35.93 -59.06 22.37
C ALA A 871 35.63 -60.57 22.54
N GLY A 872 36.62 -61.35 23.01
CA GLY A 872 36.45 -62.77 23.37
C GLY A 872 36.78 -63.78 22.27
N LEU A 873 37.19 -63.32 21.10
CA LEU A 873 37.70 -64.14 19.99
C LEU A 873 39.19 -63.85 19.77
N ARG A 874 39.92 -64.83 19.22
CA ARG A 874 41.31 -64.63 18.80
C ARG A 874 41.33 -64.30 17.31
N TYR A 875 41.82 -63.11 16.99
CA TYR A 875 41.95 -62.61 15.63
C TYR A 875 43.35 -62.88 15.06
N GLY A 876 43.42 -63.15 13.75
CA GLY A 876 44.66 -63.34 13.00
C GLY A 876 45.25 -62.04 12.45
N GLU A 877 46.26 -62.19 11.60
CA GLU A 877 46.78 -61.08 10.79
C GLU A 877 45.76 -60.67 9.71
N PRO A 878 45.62 -59.37 9.43
CA PRO A 878 44.70 -58.89 8.41
C PRO A 878 45.26 -59.12 6.99
N GLU A 879 44.43 -59.67 6.10
CA GLU A 879 44.64 -59.61 4.65
C GLU A 879 43.98 -58.34 4.12
N THR A 880 44.75 -57.40 3.57
CA THR A 880 44.21 -56.10 3.10
C THR A 880 45.01 -55.55 1.92
N ASN A 881 44.34 -54.76 1.06
CA ASN A 881 44.99 -53.97 0.01
C ASN A 881 45.32 -52.52 0.47
N MET A 882 45.36 -52.30 1.78
CA MET A 882 45.74 -51.05 2.46
C MET A 882 47.00 -51.26 3.32
N GLU A 883 47.69 -50.19 3.69
CA GLU A 883 48.81 -50.23 4.63
C GLU A 883 48.30 -50.43 6.06
N VAL A 884 48.86 -51.38 6.82
CA VAL A 884 48.44 -51.71 8.20
C VAL A 884 49.18 -50.80 9.19
N ILE A 885 48.43 -49.99 9.94
CA ILE A 885 48.94 -49.05 10.94
C ILE A 885 48.91 -49.64 12.35
N SER A 886 47.86 -50.40 12.68
CA SER A 886 47.73 -51.15 13.93
C SER A 886 46.99 -52.47 13.66
N ALA A 887 47.38 -53.52 14.37
CA ALA A 887 46.79 -54.85 14.25
C ALA A 887 46.65 -55.53 15.61
N GLY A 888 45.42 -55.53 16.13
CA GLY A 888 45.06 -56.37 17.28
C GLY A 888 45.21 -55.71 18.65
N ASP A 889 45.23 -54.38 18.73
CA ASP A 889 45.37 -53.67 20.01
C ASP A 889 44.10 -53.83 20.87
N GLU A 890 44.25 -54.30 22.11
CA GLU A 890 43.14 -54.35 23.09
C GLU A 890 42.87 -52.94 23.64
N VAL A 891 41.64 -52.45 23.45
CA VAL A 891 41.27 -51.10 23.86
C VAL A 891 40.67 -51.10 25.28
N ALA A 892 41.33 -50.43 26.23
CA ALA A 892 40.92 -50.36 27.65
C ALA A 892 40.16 -49.06 28.03
N ARG A 893 39.40 -49.15 29.13
CA ARG A 893 38.28 -48.30 29.62
C ARG A 893 38.51 -46.78 29.80
N GLU A 894 39.70 -46.22 29.64
CA GLU A 894 40.07 -44.92 30.24
C GLU A 894 39.99 -43.67 29.34
N ALA A 895 39.61 -43.78 28.06
CA ALA A 895 39.63 -42.64 27.13
C ALA A 895 38.31 -41.82 26.99
N ILE A 896 37.31 -42.03 27.85
CA ILE A 896 35.93 -41.49 27.64
C ILE A 896 35.52 -40.38 28.63
N ALA A 897 36.32 -40.04 29.65
CA ALA A 897 35.92 -39.05 30.66
C ALA A 897 35.75 -37.59 30.13
N ALA A 898 35.98 -37.31 28.84
CA ALA A 898 36.02 -35.95 28.29
C ALA A 898 34.81 -35.52 27.43
N SER A 899 33.79 -36.34 27.17
CA SER A 899 32.72 -35.95 26.22
C SER A 899 31.28 -36.23 26.63
N VAL A 900 31.00 -36.56 27.90
CA VAL A 900 29.63 -36.77 28.41
C VAL A 900 29.22 -35.60 29.30
N GLY A 901 28.80 -34.50 28.68
CA GLY A 901 28.13 -33.40 29.35
C GLY A 901 27.01 -32.86 28.46
N GLY A 902 25.76 -33.16 28.81
CA GLY A 902 24.59 -32.61 28.12
C GLY A 902 23.30 -33.38 28.36
N THR A 903 22.63 -33.07 29.48
CA THR A 903 21.21 -33.36 29.76
C THR A 903 20.31 -32.52 28.86
N ASP A 904 19.36 -33.15 28.14
CA ASP A 904 17.92 -32.82 28.15
C ASP A 904 17.13 -33.56 27.05
N ALA A 905 15.86 -33.82 27.34
CA ALA A 905 14.94 -34.65 26.59
C ALA A 905 14.25 -33.91 25.42
N GLN A 906 13.74 -34.72 24.47
CA GLN A 906 12.88 -34.40 23.30
C GLN A 906 13.54 -33.82 22.04
N MET A 907 13.91 -34.72 21.13
CA MET A 907 13.60 -34.70 19.68
C MET A 907 14.24 -35.96 19.06
N VAL A 908 13.64 -36.55 18.02
CA VAL A 908 14.21 -37.70 17.31
C VAL A 908 15.53 -37.27 16.66
N GLN A 909 16.65 -37.48 17.34
CA GLN A 909 17.99 -37.18 16.85
C GLN A 909 18.51 -38.38 16.02
N PRO A 910 19.18 -38.13 14.88
CA PRO A 910 19.84 -39.20 14.12
C PRO A 910 20.92 -39.87 14.97
N LEU A 911 20.98 -41.21 14.95
CA LEU A 911 21.86 -42.01 15.79
C LEU A 911 23.34 -41.62 15.62
N ARG A 912 23.91 -40.91 16.60
CA ARG A 912 25.36 -40.87 16.80
C ARG A 912 25.76 -42.12 17.56
N ILE A 913 26.27 -43.12 16.83
CA ILE A 913 26.62 -44.41 17.42
C ILE A 913 27.86 -44.24 18.28
N ALA A 914 27.75 -44.64 19.54
CA ALA A 914 28.87 -44.78 20.45
C ALA A 914 29.54 -46.16 20.23
N VAL A 915 30.86 -46.15 20.13
CA VAL A 915 31.69 -47.36 20.01
C VAL A 915 31.62 -48.18 21.32
N PRO A 916 31.53 -49.52 21.27
CA PRO A 916 31.42 -50.37 22.45
C PRO A 916 32.68 -50.38 23.32
N ALA A 917 32.45 -50.66 24.60
CA ALA A 917 33.38 -50.51 25.72
C ALA A 917 34.48 -51.58 25.85
N VAL A 918 34.55 -52.57 24.94
CA VAL A 918 35.55 -53.66 24.91
C VAL A 918 35.65 -54.21 23.48
N GLY A 919 36.85 -54.36 22.94
CA GLY A 919 37.05 -54.91 21.59
C GLY A 919 38.51 -54.91 21.15
N VAL A 920 38.75 -55.39 19.93
CA VAL A 920 40.07 -55.47 19.30
C VAL A 920 40.13 -54.46 18.15
N HIS A 921 41.14 -53.58 18.15
CA HIS A 921 41.28 -52.50 17.17
C HIS A 921 42.31 -52.85 16.08
N TYR A 922 41.96 -52.49 14.84
CA TYR A 922 42.82 -52.51 13.66
C TYR A 922 42.74 -51.16 12.96
N ALA A 923 43.84 -50.68 12.39
CA ALA A 923 43.87 -49.44 11.63
C ALA A 923 44.61 -49.62 10.30
N PHE A 924 44.05 -49.04 9.24
CA PHE A 924 44.56 -49.13 7.87
C PHE A 924 44.62 -47.75 7.20
N GLU A 925 45.59 -47.51 6.32
CA GLU A 925 45.71 -46.27 5.53
C GLU A 925 45.99 -46.57 4.05
N LYS A 926 45.50 -45.70 3.15
CA LYS A 926 45.74 -45.80 1.70
C LYS A 926 45.61 -44.42 1.04
N LEU A 927 46.57 -44.05 0.21
CA LEU A 927 46.49 -42.86 -0.66
C LEU A 927 45.69 -43.19 -1.92
N TYR A 928 44.85 -42.27 -2.39
CA TYR A 928 44.06 -42.44 -3.62
C TYR A 928 43.23 -43.73 -3.65
N ALA A 929 42.66 -44.08 -2.49
CA ALA A 929 42.03 -45.39 -2.26
C ALA A 929 40.90 -45.75 -3.25
N ASN A 930 40.25 -44.75 -3.86
CA ASN A 930 39.16 -44.95 -4.82
C ASN A 930 39.59 -44.80 -6.30
N GLN A 931 40.88 -44.59 -6.57
CA GLN A 931 41.47 -44.52 -7.91
C GLN A 931 42.06 -45.86 -8.38
N SER A 932 42.15 -46.88 -7.50
CA SER A 932 42.51 -48.24 -7.90
C SER A 932 41.34 -48.98 -8.53
N ASP A 933 41.65 -50.02 -9.32
CA ASP A 933 40.65 -50.91 -9.93
C ASP A 933 39.88 -51.75 -8.89
N GLU A 934 40.45 -51.92 -7.69
CA GLU A 934 39.85 -52.62 -6.56
C GLU A 934 39.49 -51.65 -5.43
N ASP A 935 38.34 -51.86 -4.80
CA ASP A 935 37.92 -51.13 -3.60
C ASP A 935 38.81 -51.46 -2.39
N ALA A 936 39.00 -50.49 -1.51
CA ALA A 936 39.77 -50.67 -0.28
C ALA A 936 39.06 -51.68 0.64
N SER A 937 39.74 -52.77 1.00
CA SER A 937 39.14 -53.90 1.72
C SER A 937 40.10 -54.53 2.72
N PHE A 938 39.53 -55.23 3.70
CA PHE A 938 40.27 -56.12 4.60
C PHE A 938 39.49 -57.42 4.85
N SER A 939 40.20 -58.47 5.27
CA SER A 939 39.66 -59.71 5.80
C SER A 939 40.54 -60.19 6.97
N ILE A 940 39.92 -60.54 8.09
CA ILE A 940 40.59 -61.02 9.31
C ILE A 940 39.96 -62.33 9.74
N GLY A 941 40.75 -63.40 9.79
CA GLY A 941 40.33 -64.68 10.35
C GLY A 941 40.17 -64.62 11.87
N TYR A 942 39.18 -65.33 12.43
CA TYR A 942 38.97 -65.44 13.87
C TYR A 942 38.65 -66.88 14.30
N GLY A 943 38.99 -67.20 15.56
CA GLY A 943 38.66 -68.48 16.21
C GLY A 943 38.35 -68.31 17.69
N GLY A 944 37.43 -69.13 18.19
CA GLY A 944 37.05 -69.19 19.60
C GLY A 944 38.11 -69.89 20.46
N ASN A 945 38.12 -69.58 21.76
CA ASN A 945 38.96 -70.27 22.74
C ASN A 945 38.46 -71.70 22.97
N LEU A 946 38.89 -72.64 22.13
CA LEU A 946 38.75 -74.06 22.42
C LEU A 946 39.83 -74.46 23.44
N PRO A 947 39.49 -75.13 24.56
CA PRO A 947 40.49 -75.77 25.38
C PRO A 947 41.24 -76.80 24.52
N THR A 948 42.56 -76.85 24.69
CA THR A 948 43.58 -77.53 23.86
C THR A 948 43.39 -79.04 23.66
N ILE A 949 42.27 -79.63 24.09
CA ILE A 949 41.95 -81.05 24.05
C ILE A 949 41.05 -81.42 22.86
N ALA A 950 40.21 -80.50 22.36
CA ALA A 950 39.27 -80.81 21.27
C ALA A 950 39.94 -80.85 19.89
N PHE A 951 40.95 -80.01 19.64
CA PHE A 951 41.65 -79.95 18.36
C PHE A 951 42.49 -81.20 18.09
N THR A 952 43.07 -81.81 19.14
CA THR A 952 43.87 -83.04 19.07
C THR A 952 43.03 -84.26 18.70
N LEU A 953 41.75 -84.31 19.14
CA LEU A 953 40.84 -85.41 18.82
C LEU A 953 40.34 -85.38 17.37
N LEU A 954 40.09 -84.19 16.81
CA LEU A 954 39.70 -84.04 15.40
C LEU A 954 40.87 -84.34 14.44
N LEU A 955 42.09 -83.95 14.80
CA LEU A 955 43.29 -84.24 14.01
C LEU A 955 43.64 -85.73 13.99
N LEU A 956 43.42 -86.44 15.12
CA LEU A 956 43.54 -87.91 15.18
C LEU A 956 42.45 -88.64 14.38
N ALA A 957 41.22 -88.12 14.36
CA ALA A 957 40.14 -88.69 13.54
C ALA A 957 40.40 -88.50 12.03
N ALA A 958 40.91 -87.34 11.62
CA ALA A 958 41.26 -87.05 10.22
C ALA A 958 42.50 -87.85 9.74
N LEU A 959 43.53 -88.00 10.58
CA LEU A 959 44.68 -88.87 10.30
C LEU A 959 44.28 -90.35 10.23
N GLY A 960 43.36 -90.80 11.10
CA GLY A 960 42.80 -92.15 11.05
C GLY A 960 42.02 -92.43 9.77
N TYR A 961 41.23 -91.46 9.29
CA TYR A 961 40.49 -91.58 8.03
C TYR A 961 41.41 -91.56 6.80
N GLY A 962 42.47 -90.75 6.82
CA GLY A 962 43.49 -90.70 5.77
C GLY A 962 44.28 -92.01 5.64
N LEU A 963 44.69 -92.61 6.76
CA LEU A 963 45.35 -93.93 6.80
C LEU A 963 44.43 -95.06 6.33
N TRP A 964 43.13 -95.01 6.66
CA TRP A 964 42.14 -95.98 6.17
C TRP A 964 41.93 -95.90 4.64
N ARG A 965 41.87 -94.69 4.07
CA ARG A 965 41.76 -94.48 2.62
C ARG A 965 43.04 -94.88 1.86
N TRP A 966 44.21 -94.61 2.43
CA TRP A 966 45.50 -95.00 1.85
C TRP A 966 45.68 -96.53 1.80
N TYR A 967 45.22 -97.26 2.83
CA TYR A 967 45.28 -98.72 2.85
C TYR A 967 44.35 -99.38 1.83
N ARG A 968 43.15 -98.82 1.59
CA ARG A 968 42.21 -99.32 0.56
C ARG A 968 42.63 -98.99 -0.89
N GLY A 969 43.42 -97.94 -1.10
CA GLY A 969 43.86 -97.51 -2.43
C GLY A 969 44.94 -98.41 -3.07
N ARG A 970 45.63 -99.26 -2.29
CA ARG A 970 46.72 -100.12 -2.79
C ARG A 970 46.28 -101.45 -3.39
N GLU A 971 45.02 -101.85 -3.27
CA GLU A 971 44.53 -103.11 -3.85
C GLU A 971 43.99 -102.98 -5.29
N ALA A 972 43.81 -101.76 -5.82
CA ALA A 972 43.14 -101.55 -7.11
C ALA A 972 44.05 -101.17 -8.29
N ALA A 973 45.36 -100.96 -8.09
CA ALA A 973 46.30 -100.46 -9.12
C ALA A 973 47.33 -101.52 -9.59
N ALA A 974 46.84 -102.71 -9.96
CA ALA A 974 47.63 -103.68 -10.73
C ALA A 974 46.73 -104.38 -11.77
N ARG A 975 46.50 -103.71 -12.92
CA ARG A 975 46.22 -104.29 -14.25
C ARG A 975 45.93 -103.18 -15.27
N THR A 976 46.96 -102.75 -15.99
CA THR A 976 46.88 -102.35 -17.42
C THR A 976 46.96 -103.63 -18.28
N PRO A 977 46.74 -103.63 -19.63
CA PRO A 977 46.88 -102.53 -20.61
C PRO A 977 45.72 -102.53 -21.67
N ARG A 978 45.69 -101.85 -22.83
CA ARG A 978 46.61 -101.06 -23.68
C ARG A 978 45.77 -100.43 -24.83
N GLU A 979 46.27 -99.31 -25.38
CA GLU A 979 46.15 -98.85 -26.81
C GLU A 979 44.74 -98.56 -27.38
N SER A 980 44.49 -97.63 -28.31
CA SER A 980 45.31 -96.85 -29.26
C SER A 980 44.42 -95.81 -29.97
N GLY A 981 44.99 -94.65 -30.35
CA GLY A 981 44.61 -93.75 -31.47
C GLY A 981 43.20 -93.15 -31.46
N ASP A 982 42.86 -92.07 -32.14
CA ASP A 982 43.51 -91.03 -32.96
C ASP A 982 42.39 -89.99 -33.18
N ASP A 983 42.77 -88.73 -33.42
CA ASP A 983 41.99 -87.64 -34.06
C ASP A 983 40.66 -87.22 -33.39
N GLU A 984 40.30 -85.94 -33.26
CA GLU A 984 40.51 -84.73 -34.06
C GLU A 984 40.43 -83.48 -33.16
#